data_AF-K2R2V5-F1
#
_entry.id   AF-K2R2V5-F1
#
_cell.length_a   1.000
_cell.length_b   1.000
_cell.length_c   1.000
_cell.angle_alpha   90.00
_cell.angle_beta   90.00
_cell.angle_gamma   90.00
#
_symmetry.space_group_name_H-M   'P 1'
#
loop_
_entity.id
_entity.type
_entity.pdbx_description
1 polymer ?
#
loop_
_entity_poly.entity_id
_entity_poly.type
_entity_poly.pdbx_seq_one_letter_code
_entity_poly.pdbx_strand_id
1 'polypeptide(L)'
;MTSRSAFPVTESKVDLRQPHYQRNREEWQPILDKFHAALAQSSIEGDQKSISRHCGRGQLLPRDRISLLLDQDSPFLELGTFAGYGLENSNACANLISGIGSVCGRMCLVLSHIPTQSGGAWNEYTVIKQNRVTEIATENDLPIVALVQSAGVFLPEQFRVFHKGGQIFRDLAVRSQLGQLSCAVVFGSSTAGGAYHPALSDYTIFVQDQAQVFLGGPPLVKMATGEVIEAEELGGAKIHASVTGLADQIATDEFDAIRKARDWVSSLAAPEPALGDAAPLPPRYSAEDVVSLVDPDIRKPFDMGEVLLRIVDDSRVSVFKPSYGRNLITSWAKINGHTVGIVANQTPVINSDEAAKGAQFIRLCNQQDTPVVFMHNVTGFMVGSKAEHAAIIKRGAQLVSAVSCSKVPHISIICGASYGAGNYAMCGRAYKPRFLFSWPTGRCSVMGAEQLSGVMETIERSSAESRGTAIVEEELKAKVGRFRDRVQRDSECYRTSAVGLDDGIIDPRDTRDVLGMCLDVVTKTGVSGAEAHRVLAPPTAEVVRLLNFSTPHPHLHHPTWSNESPSERGRPAATAGTFFRSAAGAHAHRVLRRKKTRCSGEKPICAFCARLGHECRYDDGPLAPPRPAPDVASSDSANLAARVALLESRLSLMDPNSLETLSGPHEDPPPAGGANKFSCLPSVEVLQDAADVYFRHCQNQPYCYFLESTFRQRLHEGSLPSYLLYSFMAVATRFSTHPFFEDHHAEAIESYARLAWSEILEKSFSDDHDVDVSTVQAANMLAVIDFVRGRHRLAWTKIGLSVRFAQSLRLNTEPEPWRSPSEKVERRLTFWSVYLLDKLVSPGRYRPPTLLDGDCTLRLPTLDGTSTDAPTLAFLTDVPESSLLRANDHFALTIFMASVLGQIVRFSFQQTPGSASVPWDSRSEYARIYGILLSFETYSDSASFPTTLEHDFGFGSSVEFSVFGHFCFSQALYHLCHCLLHHPFLLRQRLKLQNSLRVPPTFLGESVRRSKDHATSLAQLLQALQDCGCQAYPSFYGYCAMVAGVIHRLHVVNQGESNARAAKGLYEACLNFLDSNSGPWDHYKRMSLALQSFQPDSSISTGLLSSSFSPDILSSEQTETLWNLVDYGWLSDSARPITPLSTVAALQVTPEEDNISMDYTPDISQGFLDGLEGDEILRHDNIERLLFGAMNGNLDAITELSTA
;
A
#
# COMPACT_ATOMS: atom_id res chain seq x y z
N MET A 1 -17.10 49.79 1.63
CA MET A 1 -15.80 49.78 0.91
C MET A 1 -15.86 48.67 -0.12
N THR A 2 -15.26 48.81 -1.32
CA THR A 2 -15.37 47.80 -2.37
C THR A 2 -14.49 46.58 -2.08
N SER A 3 -15.10 45.41 -1.84
CA SER A 3 -14.34 44.15 -1.78
C SER A 3 -13.74 43.86 -3.17
N ARG A 4 -12.42 43.99 -3.29
CA ARG A 4 -11.70 43.63 -4.51
C ARG A 4 -11.36 42.14 -4.43
N SER A 5 -12.16 41.29 -5.07
CA SER A 5 -11.79 39.90 -5.33
C SER A 5 -10.41 39.85 -5.97
N ALA A 6 -9.50 39.08 -5.36
CA ALA A 6 -8.07 39.11 -5.67
C ALA A 6 -7.70 38.48 -7.02
N PHE A 7 -8.61 37.71 -7.63
CA PHE A 7 -8.38 37.02 -8.90
C PHE A 7 -8.75 37.92 -10.10
N PRO A 8 -8.01 37.85 -11.22
CA PRO A 8 -8.26 38.68 -12.39
C PRO A 8 -9.50 38.19 -13.17
N VAL A 9 -10.27 39.12 -13.72
CA VAL A 9 -11.35 38.83 -14.68
C VAL A 9 -10.72 38.24 -15.94
N THR A 10 -11.33 37.19 -16.50
CA THR A 10 -10.99 36.66 -17.82
C THR A 10 -12.17 36.84 -18.76
N GLU A 11 -11.92 37.42 -19.93
CA GLU A 11 -12.95 37.63 -20.96
C GLU A 11 -13.08 36.42 -21.90
N SER A 12 -14.33 36.03 -22.16
CA SER A 12 -14.73 35.07 -23.19
C SER A 12 -14.25 35.54 -24.57
N LYS A 13 -13.62 34.66 -25.34
CA LYS A 13 -13.06 34.92 -26.67
C LYS A 13 -13.90 34.35 -27.80
N VAL A 14 -14.89 33.53 -27.45
CA VAL A 14 -15.77 32.84 -28.39
C VAL A 14 -16.97 33.70 -28.77
N ASP A 15 -17.36 33.64 -30.05
CA ASP A 15 -18.60 34.22 -30.54
C ASP A 15 -19.60 33.09 -30.79
N LEU A 16 -20.55 32.93 -29.87
CA LEU A 16 -21.54 31.86 -29.89
C LEU A 16 -22.47 31.90 -31.12
N ARG A 17 -22.47 32.98 -31.90
CA ARG A 17 -23.20 33.09 -33.17
C ARG A 17 -22.54 32.29 -34.31
N GLN A 18 -21.35 31.75 -34.10
CA GLN A 18 -20.69 30.92 -35.11
C GLN A 18 -21.45 29.59 -35.32
N PRO A 19 -21.52 29.05 -36.57
CA PRO A 19 -22.42 27.94 -36.89
C PRO A 19 -22.21 26.63 -36.11
N HIS A 20 -21.01 26.41 -35.56
CA HIS A 20 -20.73 25.19 -34.79
C HIS A 20 -21.29 25.26 -33.36
N TYR A 21 -21.23 26.42 -32.69
CA TYR A 21 -21.85 26.59 -31.36
C TYR A 21 -23.38 26.54 -31.41
N GLN A 22 -23.99 27.06 -32.49
CA GLN A 22 -25.43 26.93 -32.73
C GLN A 22 -25.80 25.45 -32.95
N ARG A 23 -25.05 24.72 -33.80
CA ARG A 23 -25.27 23.29 -34.03
C ARG A 23 -25.08 22.46 -32.77
N ASN A 24 -24.07 22.73 -31.94
CA ASN A 24 -23.90 22.05 -30.65
C ASN A 24 -25.17 22.16 -29.81
N ARG A 25 -25.77 23.36 -29.73
CA ARG A 25 -27.02 23.59 -28.98
C ARG A 25 -28.21 22.81 -29.55
N GLU A 26 -28.31 22.70 -30.88
CA GLU A 26 -29.30 21.86 -31.56
C GLU A 26 -29.07 20.36 -31.30
N GLU A 27 -27.82 19.88 -31.36
CA GLU A 27 -27.42 18.49 -31.10
C GLU A 27 -27.55 18.11 -29.60
N TRP A 28 -27.49 19.07 -28.68
CA TRP A 28 -27.72 18.87 -27.24
C TRP A 28 -29.20 18.68 -26.88
N GLN A 29 -30.15 19.29 -27.60
CA GLN A 29 -31.58 19.19 -27.27
C GLN A 29 -32.06 17.74 -27.07
N PRO A 30 -31.86 16.78 -28.00
CA PRO A 30 -32.29 15.39 -27.80
C PRO A 30 -31.56 14.66 -26.65
N ILE A 31 -30.39 15.16 -26.22
CA ILE A 31 -29.67 14.63 -25.05
C ILE A 31 -30.31 15.13 -23.75
N LEU A 32 -30.70 16.41 -23.70
CA LEU A 32 -31.49 16.98 -22.60
C LEU A 32 -32.88 16.33 -22.53
N ASP A 33 -33.52 16.07 -23.67
CA ASP A 33 -34.81 15.36 -23.73
C ASP A 33 -34.69 13.92 -23.18
N LYS A 34 -33.62 13.18 -23.56
CA LYS A 34 -33.30 11.86 -22.95
C LYS A 34 -33.08 11.99 -21.43
N PHE A 35 -32.36 13.02 -20.99
CA PHE A 35 -32.07 13.26 -19.57
C PHE A 35 -33.36 13.55 -18.78
N HIS A 36 -34.20 14.48 -19.24
CA HIS A 36 -35.48 14.79 -18.59
C HIS A 36 -36.43 13.58 -18.56
N ALA A 37 -36.50 12.79 -19.64
CA ALA A 37 -37.32 11.57 -19.67
C ALA A 37 -36.80 10.50 -18.68
N ALA A 38 -35.49 10.28 -18.64
CA ALA A 38 -34.86 9.34 -17.72
C ALA A 38 -34.93 9.80 -16.25
N LEU A 39 -34.82 11.11 -16.00
CA LEU A 39 -35.02 11.73 -14.70
C LEU A 39 -36.46 11.55 -14.23
N ALA A 40 -37.45 11.91 -15.06
CA ALA A 40 -38.86 11.71 -14.76
C ALA A 40 -39.18 10.24 -14.45
N GLN A 41 -38.63 9.29 -15.23
CA GLN A 41 -38.77 7.86 -14.94
C GLN A 41 -38.09 7.45 -13.63
N SER A 42 -36.93 8.02 -13.30
CA SER A 42 -36.21 7.77 -12.03
C SER A 42 -36.91 8.37 -10.82
N SER A 43 -37.68 9.45 -11.01
CA SER A 43 -38.45 10.10 -9.96
C SER A 43 -39.77 9.40 -9.62
N ILE A 44 -40.25 8.43 -10.43
CA ILE A 44 -41.50 7.70 -10.20
C ILE A 44 -41.42 6.84 -8.92
N GLU A 45 -42.30 7.15 -7.97
CA GLU A 45 -42.35 6.47 -6.66
C GLU A 45 -43.09 5.13 -6.68
N GLY A 46 -43.54 4.63 -7.84
CA GLY A 46 -44.15 3.32 -7.99
C GLY A 46 -45.19 3.25 -9.10
N ASP A 47 -45.83 2.10 -9.26
CA ASP A 47 -46.96 1.97 -10.18
C ASP A 47 -48.23 2.66 -9.61
N GLN A 48 -49.13 3.10 -10.49
CA GLN A 48 -50.34 3.85 -10.09
C GLN A 48 -51.25 3.07 -9.13
N LYS A 49 -51.32 1.75 -9.21
CA LYS A 49 -52.14 0.91 -8.31
C LYS A 49 -51.48 0.80 -6.94
N SER A 50 -50.15 0.71 -6.86
CA SER A 50 -49.42 0.75 -5.59
C SER A 50 -49.48 2.13 -4.94
N ILE A 51 -49.32 3.21 -5.71
CA ILE A 51 -49.50 4.60 -5.25
C ILE A 51 -50.92 4.83 -4.72
N SER A 52 -51.96 4.52 -5.51
CA SER A 52 -53.36 4.69 -5.07
C SER A 52 -53.71 3.86 -3.84
N ARG A 53 -53.12 2.66 -3.69
CA ARG A 53 -53.25 1.82 -2.47
C ARG A 53 -52.51 2.40 -1.27
N HIS A 54 -51.40 3.10 -1.48
CA HIS A 54 -50.66 3.76 -0.40
C HIS A 54 -51.41 4.99 0.11
N CYS A 55 -51.72 5.93 -0.78
CA CYS A 55 -52.47 7.15 -0.47
C CYS A 55 -53.88 6.84 0.05
N GLY A 56 -54.51 5.75 -0.43
CA GLY A 56 -55.79 5.25 0.07
C GLY A 56 -55.80 4.78 1.53
N ARG A 57 -54.64 4.73 2.20
CA ARG A 57 -54.51 4.52 3.65
C ARG A 57 -54.27 5.81 4.44
N GLY A 58 -54.34 6.98 3.79
CA GLY A 58 -54.04 8.28 4.40
C GLY A 58 -52.55 8.61 4.52
N GLN A 59 -51.67 7.83 3.87
CA GLN A 59 -50.22 8.03 3.92
C GLN A 59 -49.72 8.93 2.77
N LEU A 60 -48.76 9.80 3.06
CA LEU A 60 -48.12 10.68 2.06
C LEU A 60 -47.07 9.93 1.24
N LEU A 61 -46.73 10.44 0.06
CA LEU A 61 -45.61 9.89 -0.72
C LEU A 61 -44.26 10.38 -0.16
N PRO A 62 -43.18 9.60 -0.31
CA PRO A 62 -41.82 10.00 0.08
C PRO A 62 -41.42 11.42 -0.35
N ARG A 63 -41.71 11.83 -1.60
CA ARG A 63 -41.41 13.19 -2.10
C ARG A 63 -42.26 14.26 -1.40
N ASP A 64 -43.53 13.98 -1.09
CA ASP A 64 -44.37 14.89 -0.30
C ASP A 64 -43.79 15.09 1.11
N ARG A 65 -43.40 13.99 1.77
CA ARG A 65 -42.79 14.01 3.10
C ARG A 65 -41.47 14.79 3.14
N ILE A 66 -40.62 14.65 2.11
CA ILE A 66 -39.40 15.45 1.95
C ILE A 66 -39.74 16.93 1.73
N SER A 67 -40.71 17.23 0.85
CA SER A 67 -41.11 18.62 0.54
C SER A 67 -41.71 19.37 1.74
N LEU A 68 -42.37 18.65 2.65
CA LEU A 68 -42.89 19.19 3.92
C LEU A 68 -41.82 19.28 5.03
N LEU A 69 -40.76 18.47 4.96
CA LEU A 69 -39.65 18.50 5.90
C LEU A 69 -38.69 19.68 5.63
N LEU A 70 -38.42 19.95 4.36
CA LEU A 70 -37.51 21.02 3.93
C LEU A 70 -38.06 22.41 4.24
N ASP A 71 -37.18 23.41 4.29
CA ASP A 71 -37.58 24.81 4.35
C ASP A 71 -38.18 25.28 3.02
N GLN A 72 -39.21 26.12 3.09
CA GLN A 72 -39.91 26.63 1.91
C GLN A 72 -38.93 27.32 0.95
N ASP A 73 -39.07 27.01 -0.34
CA ASP A 73 -38.27 27.56 -1.45
C ASP A 73 -36.75 27.28 -1.33
N SER A 74 -36.33 26.37 -0.43
CA SER A 74 -34.93 25.95 -0.29
C SER A 74 -34.55 24.85 -1.31
N PRO A 75 -33.29 24.83 -1.80
CA PRO A 75 -32.85 23.83 -2.78
C PRO A 75 -32.61 22.46 -2.14
N PHE A 76 -32.86 21.40 -2.92
CA PHE A 76 -32.60 20.01 -2.54
C PHE A 76 -31.69 19.34 -3.57
N LEU A 77 -30.48 18.99 -3.14
CA LEU A 77 -29.52 18.21 -3.92
C LEU A 77 -29.84 16.72 -3.75
N GLU A 78 -30.68 16.17 -4.64
CA GLU A 78 -30.96 14.73 -4.66
C GLU A 78 -29.70 13.95 -5.08
N LEU A 79 -29.36 12.92 -4.31
CA LEU A 79 -28.18 12.07 -4.49
C LEU A 79 -28.60 10.67 -4.92
N GLY A 80 -27.88 10.10 -5.88
CA GLY A 80 -28.12 8.76 -6.41
C GLY A 80 -29.49 8.59 -7.06
N THR A 81 -30.07 9.64 -7.64
CA THR A 81 -31.42 9.65 -8.25
C THR A 81 -31.62 8.52 -9.25
N PHE A 82 -30.60 8.23 -10.06
CA PHE A 82 -30.62 7.19 -11.09
C PHE A 82 -30.24 5.79 -10.58
N ALA A 83 -30.02 5.58 -9.27
CA ALA A 83 -29.74 4.24 -8.72
C ALA A 83 -30.84 3.25 -9.13
N GLY A 84 -30.46 2.06 -9.58
CA GLY A 84 -31.38 1.05 -10.11
C GLY A 84 -31.95 1.33 -11.52
N TYR A 85 -31.70 2.50 -12.12
CA TYR A 85 -32.28 2.88 -13.42
C TYR A 85 -31.89 1.92 -14.55
N GLY A 86 -32.90 1.35 -15.22
CA GLY A 86 -32.71 0.43 -16.34
C GLY A 86 -32.13 -0.94 -15.96
N LEU A 87 -32.13 -1.32 -14.67
CA LEU A 87 -31.64 -2.62 -14.20
C LEU A 87 -32.81 -3.57 -13.94
N GLU A 88 -32.75 -4.78 -14.48
CA GLU A 88 -33.84 -5.78 -14.38
C GLU A 88 -34.12 -6.23 -12.93
N ASN A 89 -33.15 -6.09 -12.02
CA ASN A 89 -33.23 -6.47 -10.61
C ASN A 89 -33.43 -5.26 -9.65
N SER A 90 -33.87 -4.11 -10.13
CA SER A 90 -34.11 -2.94 -9.27
C SER A 90 -35.28 -2.07 -9.74
N ASN A 91 -35.69 -1.12 -8.89
CA ASN A 91 -36.71 -0.12 -9.19
C ASN A 91 -36.07 1.27 -9.35
N ALA A 92 -36.84 2.23 -9.85
CA ALA A 92 -36.44 3.64 -9.95
C ALA A 92 -35.98 4.21 -8.59
N CYS A 93 -34.85 4.91 -8.57
CA CYS A 93 -34.22 5.45 -7.35
C CYS A 93 -33.86 4.36 -6.30
N ALA A 94 -33.79 3.08 -6.71
CA ALA A 94 -33.46 1.91 -5.89
C ALA A 94 -34.22 1.80 -4.56
N ASN A 95 -35.53 2.07 -4.55
CA ASN A 95 -36.41 2.07 -3.37
C ASN A 95 -36.06 3.12 -2.28
N LEU A 96 -35.15 4.07 -2.53
CA LEU A 96 -34.66 5.04 -1.54
C LEU A 96 -34.36 6.40 -2.17
N ILE A 97 -35.15 7.42 -1.83
CA ILE A 97 -34.81 8.82 -2.10
C ILE A 97 -33.80 9.29 -1.05
N SER A 98 -32.83 10.10 -1.46
CA SER A 98 -31.84 10.67 -0.56
C SER A 98 -31.30 11.98 -1.10
N GLY A 99 -30.94 12.93 -0.25
CA GLY A 99 -30.34 14.18 -0.69
C GLY A 99 -29.96 15.11 0.45
N ILE A 100 -29.49 16.31 0.11
CA ILE A 100 -29.11 17.35 1.06
C ILE A 100 -29.96 18.59 0.81
N GLY A 101 -30.54 19.16 1.87
CA GLY A 101 -31.33 20.39 1.81
C GLY A 101 -31.43 21.06 3.18
N SER A 102 -32.06 22.24 3.23
CA SER A 102 -32.23 23.01 4.46
C SER A 102 -33.44 22.55 5.26
N VAL A 103 -33.27 22.34 6.56
CA VAL A 103 -34.33 22.11 7.55
C VAL A 103 -34.07 23.05 8.73
N CYS A 104 -35.00 23.96 9.01
CA CYS A 104 -34.87 25.00 10.04
C CYS A 104 -33.56 25.82 9.93
N GLY A 105 -33.14 26.12 8.69
CA GLY A 105 -31.90 26.85 8.38
C GLY A 105 -30.61 26.01 8.48
N ARG A 106 -30.72 24.70 8.66
CA ARG A 106 -29.58 23.77 8.77
C ARG A 106 -29.53 22.81 7.59
N MET A 107 -28.36 22.66 6.97
CA MET A 107 -28.14 21.62 5.97
C MET A 107 -28.13 20.24 6.64
N CYS A 108 -29.07 19.38 6.23
CA CYS A 108 -29.24 18.02 6.71
C CYS A 108 -29.20 17.02 5.55
N LEU A 109 -28.74 15.79 5.81
CA LEU A 109 -28.97 14.68 4.89
C LEU A 109 -30.37 14.12 5.16
N VAL A 110 -31.22 14.07 4.15
CA VAL A 110 -32.54 13.44 4.22
C VAL A 110 -32.49 12.08 3.51
N LEU A 111 -33.09 11.06 4.13
CA LEU A 111 -33.30 9.73 3.58
C LEU A 111 -34.79 9.41 3.59
N SER A 112 -35.36 8.85 2.53
CA SER A 112 -36.74 8.37 2.54
C SER A 112 -36.92 7.10 1.73
N HIS A 113 -37.39 6.04 2.38
CA HIS A 113 -37.77 4.80 1.71
C HIS A 113 -38.98 5.02 0.81
N ILE A 114 -39.10 4.22 -0.26
CA ILE A 114 -40.22 4.25 -1.20
C ILE A 114 -41.14 3.03 -0.95
N PRO A 115 -42.12 3.10 -0.03
CA PRO A 115 -42.95 1.97 0.39
C PRO A 115 -43.83 1.42 -0.74
N THR A 116 -44.12 2.26 -1.73
CA THR A 116 -44.86 1.98 -2.96
C THR A 116 -44.10 1.13 -3.98
N GLN A 117 -42.77 0.99 -3.83
CA GLN A 117 -41.92 0.09 -4.61
C GLN A 117 -41.47 -1.09 -3.73
N SER A 118 -41.93 -2.31 -4.02
CA SER A 118 -41.54 -3.54 -3.28
C SER A 118 -41.67 -3.45 -1.75
N GLY A 119 -42.56 -2.60 -1.20
CA GLY A 119 -42.68 -2.38 0.24
C GLY A 119 -41.54 -1.58 0.87
N GLY A 120 -40.77 -0.83 0.08
CA GLY A 120 -39.55 -0.13 0.54
C GLY A 120 -38.40 -1.08 0.86
N ALA A 121 -38.47 -2.35 0.44
CA ALA A 121 -37.48 -3.38 0.76
C ALA A 121 -36.11 -3.09 0.11
N TRP A 122 -35.03 -3.36 0.83
CA TRP A 122 -33.67 -3.11 0.37
C TRP A 122 -33.24 -4.14 -0.68
N ASN A 123 -32.96 -3.70 -1.90
CA ASN A 123 -32.24 -4.46 -2.94
C ASN A 123 -30.74 -4.10 -2.90
N GLU A 124 -29.90 -4.76 -3.72
CA GLU A 124 -28.44 -4.50 -3.69
C GLU A 124 -28.09 -3.02 -3.86
N TYR A 125 -28.77 -2.32 -4.79
CA TYR A 125 -28.51 -0.92 -5.07
C TYR A 125 -29.08 0.02 -4.00
N THR A 126 -30.12 -0.39 -3.26
CA THR A 126 -30.58 0.33 -2.05
C THR A 126 -29.45 0.40 -1.02
N VAL A 127 -28.75 -0.72 -0.79
CA VAL A 127 -27.63 -0.78 0.18
C VAL A 127 -26.44 0.03 -0.31
N ILE A 128 -26.05 -0.10 -1.59
CA ILE A 128 -24.96 0.70 -2.17
C ILE A 128 -25.25 2.19 -2.01
N LYS A 129 -26.47 2.62 -2.32
CA LYS A 129 -26.91 4.01 -2.18
C LYS A 129 -26.91 4.47 -0.72
N GLN A 130 -27.58 3.73 0.18
CA GLN A 130 -27.68 4.05 1.62
C GLN A 130 -26.30 4.21 2.27
N ASN A 131 -25.38 3.27 2.01
CA ASN A 131 -24.05 3.30 2.59
C ASN A 131 -23.24 4.51 2.06
N ARG A 132 -23.36 4.85 0.76
CA ARG A 132 -22.69 6.01 0.16
C ARG A 132 -23.20 7.36 0.69
N VAL A 133 -24.51 7.54 0.84
CA VAL A 133 -25.04 8.82 1.35
C VAL A 133 -24.81 8.99 2.85
N THR A 134 -24.73 7.88 3.60
CA THR A 134 -24.31 7.89 5.02
C THR A 134 -22.83 8.22 5.15
N GLU A 135 -21.97 7.70 4.26
CA GLU A 135 -20.57 8.12 4.15
C GLU A 135 -20.48 9.64 3.92
N ILE A 136 -21.22 10.19 2.95
CA ILE A 136 -21.28 11.65 2.70
C ILE A 136 -21.69 12.46 3.95
N ALA A 137 -22.73 12.03 4.67
CA ALA A 137 -23.18 12.76 5.87
C ALA A 137 -22.20 12.65 7.05
N THR A 138 -21.40 11.59 7.11
CA THR A 138 -20.41 11.34 8.18
C THR A 138 -19.11 12.10 7.88
N GLU A 139 -18.70 12.10 6.61
CA GLU A 139 -17.52 12.80 6.10
C GLU A 139 -17.63 14.33 6.14
N ASN A 140 -18.84 14.90 6.29
CA ASN A 140 -19.08 16.35 6.28
C ASN A 140 -19.98 16.84 7.45
N ASP A 141 -20.17 16.03 8.50
CA ASP A 141 -20.99 16.36 9.67
C ASP A 141 -22.40 16.90 9.32
N LEU A 142 -23.15 16.18 8.48
CA LEU A 142 -24.56 16.50 8.23
C LEU A 142 -25.43 15.70 9.20
N PRO A 143 -26.34 16.31 9.97
CA PRO A 143 -27.34 15.55 10.71
C PRO A 143 -28.24 14.78 9.74
N ILE A 144 -28.56 13.53 10.09
CA ILE A 144 -29.42 12.67 9.26
C ILE A 144 -30.86 12.77 9.74
N VAL A 145 -31.80 12.97 8.81
CA VAL A 145 -33.23 12.77 9.04
C VAL A 145 -33.71 11.62 8.14
N ALA A 146 -34.00 10.48 8.76
CA ALA A 146 -34.41 9.25 8.08
C ALA A 146 -35.92 9.04 8.17
N LEU A 147 -36.59 9.07 7.03
CA LEU A 147 -38.01 8.78 6.86
C LEU A 147 -38.15 7.26 6.60
N VAL A 148 -38.47 6.53 7.65
CA VAL A 148 -38.38 5.07 7.73
C VAL A 148 -39.74 4.43 7.42
N GLN A 149 -39.80 3.66 6.33
CA GLN A 149 -40.91 2.78 6.00
C GLN A 149 -40.44 1.67 5.06
N SER A 150 -39.99 0.54 5.61
CA SER A 150 -39.37 -0.56 4.86
C SER A 150 -39.78 -1.94 5.38
N ALA A 151 -40.10 -2.84 4.44
CA ALA A 151 -40.29 -4.26 4.70
C ALA A 151 -39.00 -5.03 5.07
N GLY A 152 -37.83 -4.35 5.13
CA GLY A 152 -36.53 -4.97 5.41
C GLY A 152 -35.82 -5.42 4.13
N VAL A 153 -35.17 -6.59 4.15
CA VAL A 153 -34.41 -7.13 3.01
C VAL A 153 -35.35 -7.61 1.89
N PHE A 154 -35.06 -7.27 0.63
CA PHE A 154 -35.71 -7.90 -0.52
C PHE A 154 -35.23 -9.35 -0.66
N LEU A 155 -36.01 -10.29 -0.11
CA LEU A 155 -35.60 -11.68 0.11
C LEU A 155 -34.97 -12.42 -1.09
N PRO A 156 -35.41 -12.24 -2.35
CA PRO A 156 -34.76 -12.85 -3.50
C PRO A 156 -33.29 -12.45 -3.71
N GLU A 157 -32.87 -11.28 -3.20
CA GLU A 157 -31.48 -10.81 -3.26
C GLU A 157 -30.73 -10.94 -1.92
N GLN A 158 -31.27 -11.67 -0.93
CA GLN A 158 -30.79 -11.64 0.46
C GLN A 158 -29.26 -11.74 0.63
N PHE A 159 -28.59 -12.60 -0.16
CA PHE A 159 -27.13 -12.79 -0.09
C PHE A 159 -26.32 -11.55 -0.52
N ARG A 160 -26.84 -10.78 -1.49
CA ARG A 160 -26.21 -9.53 -1.97
C ARG A 160 -26.45 -8.37 -1.02
N VAL A 161 -27.56 -8.42 -0.27
CA VAL A 161 -28.08 -7.35 0.60
C VAL A 161 -27.58 -7.48 2.03
N PHE A 162 -27.76 -8.64 2.67
CA PHE A 162 -27.60 -8.84 4.12
C PHE A 162 -26.23 -8.43 4.64
N HIS A 163 -25.16 -9.03 4.12
CA HIS A 163 -23.78 -8.79 4.60
C HIS A 163 -23.31 -7.34 4.41
N LYS A 164 -23.79 -6.64 3.37
CA LYS A 164 -23.46 -5.23 3.10
C LYS A 164 -24.40 -4.26 3.85
N GLY A 165 -25.64 -4.67 4.11
CA GLY A 165 -26.68 -3.88 4.76
C GLY A 165 -26.37 -3.58 6.22
N GLY A 166 -25.63 -4.47 6.90
CA GLY A 166 -25.17 -4.26 8.28
C GLY A 166 -24.32 -3.00 8.51
N GLN A 167 -23.75 -2.42 7.44
CA GLN A 167 -22.95 -1.20 7.53
C GLN A 167 -23.72 -0.01 8.12
N ILE A 168 -24.99 0.20 7.77
CA ILE A 168 -25.75 1.38 8.24
C ILE A 168 -25.86 1.42 9.77
N PHE A 169 -25.99 0.27 10.41
CA PHE A 169 -26.10 0.14 11.87
C PHE A 169 -24.79 0.53 12.57
N ARG A 170 -23.66 0.02 12.05
CA ARG A 170 -22.31 0.42 12.50
C ARG A 170 -22.09 1.92 12.31
N ASP A 171 -22.43 2.45 11.14
CA ASP A 171 -22.14 3.83 10.79
C ASP A 171 -23.01 4.80 11.61
N LEU A 172 -24.27 4.48 11.89
CA LEU A 172 -25.11 5.22 12.85
C LEU A 172 -24.53 5.21 14.27
N ALA A 173 -24.09 4.04 14.78
CA ALA A 173 -23.49 3.95 16.11
C ALA A 173 -22.18 4.74 16.23
N VAL A 174 -21.31 4.70 15.20
CA VAL A 174 -20.07 5.49 15.15
C VAL A 174 -20.37 6.99 15.04
N ARG A 175 -21.41 7.39 14.29
CA ARG A 175 -21.85 8.78 14.23
C ARG A 175 -22.32 9.29 15.59
N SER A 176 -23.14 8.52 16.30
CA SER A 176 -23.60 8.86 17.66
C SER A 176 -22.42 9.03 18.62
N GLN A 177 -21.44 8.12 18.57
CA GLN A 177 -20.18 8.23 19.33
C GLN A 177 -19.39 9.53 19.03
N LEU A 178 -19.46 10.02 17.78
CA LEU A 178 -18.82 11.26 17.34
C LEU A 178 -19.70 12.51 17.54
N GLY A 179 -20.91 12.39 18.09
CA GLY A 179 -21.87 13.49 18.23
C GLY A 179 -22.52 13.94 16.92
N GLN A 180 -22.42 13.15 15.85
CA GLN A 180 -22.96 13.45 14.52
C GLN A 180 -24.44 13.02 14.42
N LEU A 181 -25.30 13.74 15.13
CA LEU A 181 -26.66 13.32 15.47
C LEU A 181 -27.55 12.92 14.27
N SER A 182 -28.49 12.03 14.54
CA SER A 182 -29.41 11.41 13.59
C SER A 182 -30.81 11.26 14.18
N CYS A 183 -31.85 11.34 13.35
CA CYS A 183 -33.23 11.14 13.75
C CYS A 183 -33.97 10.22 12.78
N ALA A 184 -34.75 9.27 13.31
CA ALA A 184 -35.64 8.43 12.53
C ALA A 184 -37.11 8.79 12.77
N VAL A 185 -37.83 9.06 11.68
CA VAL A 185 -39.27 9.26 11.65
C VAL A 185 -39.90 8.01 11.03
N VAL A 186 -40.61 7.22 11.82
CA VAL A 186 -41.20 5.93 11.41
C VAL A 186 -42.64 6.15 10.95
N PHE A 187 -42.88 5.93 9.65
CA PHE A 187 -44.20 6.11 9.00
C PHE A 187 -44.91 4.77 8.71
N GLY A 188 -44.39 3.65 9.22
CA GLY A 188 -44.96 2.33 8.94
C GLY A 188 -44.10 1.19 9.45
N SER A 189 -44.12 0.07 8.73
CA SER A 189 -43.26 -1.09 9.02
C SER A 189 -41.76 -0.72 8.97
N SER A 190 -40.99 -1.20 9.96
CA SER A 190 -39.54 -1.34 9.88
C SER A 190 -39.13 -2.69 10.49
N THR A 191 -38.97 -3.69 9.62
CA THR A 191 -38.86 -5.11 10.02
C THR A 191 -37.41 -5.60 10.06
N ALA A 192 -37.09 -6.45 11.04
CA ALA A 192 -35.83 -7.18 11.18
C ALA A 192 -34.61 -6.23 11.15
N GLY A 193 -33.75 -6.30 10.13
CA GLY A 193 -32.65 -5.34 9.96
C GLY A 193 -33.12 -3.89 9.95
N GLY A 194 -34.29 -3.60 9.37
CA GLY A 194 -34.87 -2.26 9.36
C GLY A 194 -35.16 -1.70 10.76
N ALA A 195 -35.42 -2.55 11.76
CA ALA A 195 -35.70 -2.12 13.13
C ALA A 195 -34.48 -1.46 13.80
N TYR A 196 -33.26 -1.80 13.37
CA TYR A 196 -32.03 -1.19 13.88
C TYR A 196 -31.77 0.23 13.35
N HIS A 197 -32.50 0.70 12.32
CA HIS A 197 -32.37 2.09 11.86
C HIS A 197 -32.93 3.08 12.92
N PRO A 198 -34.19 2.98 13.39
CA PRO A 198 -34.65 3.82 14.50
C PRO A 198 -33.93 3.48 15.82
N ALA A 199 -33.65 2.20 16.12
CA ALA A 199 -33.02 1.81 17.38
C ALA A 199 -31.55 2.26 17.54
N LEU A 200 -30.92 2.79 16.49
CA LEU A 200 -29.58 3.38 16.51
C LEU A 200 -29.56 4.84 16.03
N SER A 201 -30.74 5.47 15.95
CA SER A 201 -30.85 6.92 15.75
C SER A 201 -30.87 7.63 17.11
N ASP A 202 -30.27 8.82 17.19
CA ASP A 202 -30.18 9.60 18.43
C ASP A 202 -31.53 10.22 18.88
N TYR A 203 -32.55 10.17 18.02
CA TYR A 203 -33.93 10.59 18.34
C TYR A 203 -34.95 9.92 17.42
N THR A 204 -36.11 9.55 17.96
CA THR A 204 -37.11 8.74 17.25
C THR A 204 -38.53 9.28 17.36
N ILE A 205 -39.24 9.31 16.22
CA ILE A 205 -40.62 9.81 16.10
C ILE A 205 -41.47 8.76 15.41
N PHE A 206 -42.48 8.22 16.09
CA PHE A 206 -43.36 7.16 15.57
C PHE A 206 -44.76 7.71 15.26
N VAL A 207 -45.24 7.53 14.03
CA VAL A 207 -46.63 7.87 13.66
C VAL A 207 -47.61 6.90 14.33
N GLN A 208 -48.56 7.43 15.10
CA GLN A 208 -49.55 6.65 15.84
C GLN A 208 -50.40 5.77 14.91
N ASP A 209 -50.66 4.52 15.32
CA ASP A 209 -51.51 3.56 14.60
C ASP A 209 -51.05 3.26 13.16
N GLN A 210 -49.76 3.53 12.86
CA GLN A 210 -49.11 3.27 11.58
C GLN A 210 -47.70 2.69 11.76
N ALA A 211 -46.88 3.28 12.62
CA ALA A 211 -45.49 2.88 12.86
C ALA A 211 -45.41 1.52 13.56
N GLN A 212 -44.69 0.57 12.95
CA GLN A 212 -44.64 -0.84 13.36
C GLN A 212 -43.20 -1.35 13.27
N VAL A 213 -42.54 -1.58 14.41
CA VAL A 213 -41.11 -1.92 14.46
C VAL A 213 -40.91 -3.23 15.22
N PHE A 214 -40.20 -4.19 14.63
CA PHE A 214 -39.97 -5.49 15.27
C PHE A 214 -38.82 -6.26 14.60
N LEU A 215 -38.08 -7.04 15.39
CA LEU A 215 -37.03 -7.93 14.89
C LEU A 215 -37.60 -9.09 14.05
N GLY A 216 -38.85 -9.49 14.32
CA GLY A 216 -39.63 -10.39 13.48
C GLY A 216 -41.10 -9.99 13.54
N GLY A 217 -41.74 -9.80 12.39
CA GLY A 217 -43.17 -9.44 12.36
C GLY A 217 -44.10 -10.62 12.72
N PRO A 218 -45.42 -10.38 12.87
CA PRO A 218 -46.38 -11.40 13.28
C PRO A 218 -46.30 -12.75 12.53
N PRO A 219 -46.04 -12.81 11.21
CA PRO A 219 -45.85 -14.10 10.53
C PRO A 219 -44.64 -14.88 11.05
N LEU A 220 -43.53 -14.21 11.37
CA LEU A 220 -42.32 -14.87 11.88
C LEU A 220 -42.46 -15.26 13.36
N VAL A 221 -43.06 -14.39 14.18
CA VAL A 221 -43.43 -14.72 15.58
C VAL A 221 -44.28 -15.99 15.62
N LYS A 222 -45.34 -16.05 14.79
CA LYS A 222 -46.22 -17.22 14.67
C LYS A 222 -45.52 -18.48 14.18
N MET A 223 -44.59 -18.38 13.22
CA MET A 223 -43.80 -19.52 12.75
C MET A 223 -42.77 -20.01 13.78
N ALA A 224 -42.18 -19.12 14.57
CA ALA A 224 -41.12 -19.46 15.52
C ALA A 224 -41.64 -19.93 16.89
N THR A 225 -42.82 -19.45 17.32
CA THR A 225 -43.34 -19.66 18.69
C THR A 225 -44.76 -20.23 18.75
N GLY A 226 -45.54 -20.13 17.66
CA GLY A 226 -46.97 -20.42 17.63
C GLY A 226 -47.87 -19.27 18.11
N GLU A 227 -47.30 -18.19 18.67
CA GLU A 227 -48.05 -17.01 19.13
C GLU A 227 -48.79 -16.30 17.97
N VAL A 228 -49.98 -15.78 18.26
CA VAL A 228 -50.78 -14.99 17.31
C VAL A 228 -51.07 -13.64 17.96
N ILE A 229 -50.42 -12.60 17.44
CA ILE A 229 -50.41 -11.23 17.95
C ILE A 229 -50.49 -10.25 16.77
N GLU A 230 -51.21 -9.14 16.91
CA GLU A 230 -51.33 -8.16 15.82
C GLU A 230 -50.14 -7.19 15.78
N ALA A 231 -49.90 -6.57 14.62
CA ALA A 231 -48.68 -5.79 14.38
C ALA A 231 -48.54 -4.53 15.29
N GLU A 232 -49.65 -3.88 15.66
CA GLU A 232 -49.66 -2.76 16.61
C GLU A 232 -49.46 -3.23 18.06
N GLU A 233 -49.92 -4.43 18.41
CA GLU A 233 -49.75 -5.03 19.75
C GLU A 233 -48.31 -5.55 19.97
N LEU A 234 -47.67 -6.03 18.90
CA LEU A 234 -46.29 -6.53 18.90
C LEU A 234 -45.24 -5.41 18.93
N GLY A 235 -45.47 -4.33 18.19
CA GLY A 235 -44.44 -3.30 17.94
C GLY A 235 -45.00 -1.96 17.43
N GLY A 236 -46.22 -1.61 17.84
CA GLY A 236 -46.85 -0.35 17.49
C GLY A 236 -46.22 0.88 18.18
N ALA A 237 -46.56 2.07 17.70
CA ALA A 237 -46.08 3.34 18.26
C ALA A 237 -46.33 3.46 19.78
N LYS A 238 -47.48 2.97 20.25
CA LYS A 238 -47.88 2.99 21.68
C LYS A 238 -47.01 2.06 22.53
N ILE A 239 -46.71 0.86 22.03
CA ILE A 239 -45.82 -0.12 22.69
C ILE A 239 -44.42 0.47 22.83
N HIS A 240 -43.89 1.06 21.75
CA HIS A 240 -42.53 1.58 21.77
C HIS A 240 -42.34 2.82 22.64
N ALA A 241 -43.34 3.71 22.71
CA ALA A 241 -43.27 4.91 23.54
C ALA A 241 -43.61 4.70 25.03
N SER A 242 -44.43 3.69 25.37
CA SER A 242 -44.92 3.50 26.76
C SER A 242 -44.43 2.23 27.47
N VAL A 243 -43.90 1.24 26.73
CA VAL A 243 -43.42 -0.03 27.29
C VAL A 243 -41.91 -0.22 27.06
N THR A 244 -41.43 -0.08 25.82
CA THR A 244 -40.03 -0.44 25.49
C THR A 244 -39.02 0.71 25.53
N GLY A 245 -39.49 1.97 25.43
CA GLY A 245 -38.61 3.14 25.34
C GLY A 245 -37.87 3.30 23.99
N LEU A 246 -38.34 2.66 22.92
CA LEU A 246 -37.78 2.77 21.56
C LEU A 246 -38.33 3.96 20.76
N ALA A 247 -39.38 4.63 21.25
CA ALA A 247 -39.95 5.82 20.61
C ALA A 247 -39.93 7.02 21.56
N ASP A 248 -39.07 8.01 21.29
CA ASP A 248 -38.95 9.24 22.08
C ASP A 248 -40.20 10.13 21.95
N GLN A 249 -40.89 10.03 20.80
CA GLN A 249 -42.14 10.73 20.50
C GLN A 249 -43.14 9.83 19.76
N ILE A 250 -44.41 9.92 20.15
CA ILE A 250 -45.54 9.63 19.26
C ILE A 250 -45.90 10.91 18.49
N ALA A 251 -46.24 10.79 17.20
CA ALA A 251 -46.88 11.82 16.39
C ALA A 251 -48.32 11.40 16.03
N THR A 252 -49.27 12.34 15.99
CA THR A 252 -50.69 11.99 15.72
C THR A 252 -50.96 11.57 14.28
N ASP A 253 -50.17 12.08 13.34
CA ASP A 253 -50.23 11.80 11.91
C ASP A 253 -48.87 12.11 11.25
N GLU A 254 -48.78 11.95 9.94
CA GLU A 254 -47.54 12.20 9.19
C GLU A 254 -47.11 13.68 9.18
N PHE A 255 -48.04 14.63 9.29
CA PHE A 255 -47.73 16.07 9.31
C PHE A 255 -47.15 16.47 10.67
N ASP A 256 -47.74 16.00 11.78
CA ASP A 256 -47.18 16.20 13.12
C ASP A 256 -45.82 15.50 13.28
N ALA A 257 -45.60 14.37 12.62
CA ALA A 257 -44.30 13.68 12.63
C ALA A 257 -43.20 14.51 11.95
N ILE A 258 -43.51 15.08 10.79
CA ILE A 258 -42.59 15.98 10.05
C ILE A 258 -42.37 17.28 10.85
N ARG A 259 -43.42 17.82 11.48
CA ARG A 259 -43.33 18.97 12.39
C ARG A 259 -42.38 18.69 13.56
N LYS A 260 -42.50 17.54 14.22
CA LYS A 260 -41.60 17.08 15.31
C LYS A 260 -40.16 16.87 14.82
N ALA A 261 -39.96 16.40 13.59
CA ALA A 261 -38.62 16.28 13.01
C ALA A 261 -37.98 17.66 12.77
N ARG A 262 -38.76 18.65 12.32
CA ARG A 262 -38.33 20.05 12.23
C ARG A 262 -38.04 20.67 13.60
N ASP A 263 -38.88 20.39 14.61
CA ASP A 263 -38.62 20.79 16.01
C ASP A 263 -37.26 20.23 16.49
N TRP A 264 -36.99 18.93 16.23
CA TRP A 264 -35.71 18.30 16.58
C TRP A 264 -34.52 18.97 15.90
N VAL A 265 -34.55 19.20 14.57
CA VAL A 265 -33.44 19.90 13.87
C VAL A 265 -33.21 21.32 14.43
N SER A 266 -34.28 21.99 14.88
CA SER A 266 -34.22 23.32 15.50
C SER A 266 -33.63 23.31 16.92
N SER A 267 -33.70 22.19 17.64
CA SER A 267 -33.15 22.06 19.00
C SER A 267 -31.65 21.75 19.04
N LEU A 268 -31.09 21.24 17.94
CA LEU A 268 -29.67 20.96 17.81
C LEU A 268 -28.83 22.25 17.97
N ALA A 269 -27.64 22.14 18.56
CA ALA A 269 -26.72 23.27 18.74
C ALA A 269 -26.56 24.08 17.43
N ALA A 270 -26.68 25.40 17.50
CA ALA A 270 -26.65 26.25 16.30
C ALA A 270 -25.32 26.09 15.53
N PRO A 271 -25.34 25.99 14.19
CA PRO A 271 -24.10 25.93 13.42
C PRO A 271 -23.31 27.23 13.61
N GLU A 272 -21.98 27.13 13.73
CA GLU A 272 -21.14 28.33 13.66
C GLU A 272 -21.29 28.99 12.28
N PRO A 273 -21.38 30.32 12.19
CA PRO A 273 -21.51 31.01 10.92
C PRO A 273 -20.21 30.86 10.12
N ALA A 274 -20.31 30.24 8.94
CA ALA A 274 -19.16 30.04 8.05
C ALA A 274 -18.46 31.38 7.74
N LEU A 275 -17.15 31.45 7.97
CA LEU A 275 -16.32 32.65 7.81
C LEU A 275 -16.03 32.94 6.32
N GLY A 276 -17.06 33.41 5.59
CA GLY A 276 -16.97 33.77 4.18
C GLY A 276 -16.45 35.20 3.94
N ASP A 277 -15.19 35.34 3.52
CA ASP A 277 -14.52 36.63 3.24
C ASP A 277 -15.18 37.54 2.19
N ALA A 278 -16.10 37.03 1.37
CA ALA A 278 -16.78 37.81 0.34
C ALA A 278 -18.14 37.22 -0.03
N ALA A 279 -19.12 38.11 -0.30
CA ALA A 279 -20.39 37.72 -0.88
C ALA A 279 -20.19 37.10 -2.28
N PRO A 280 -21.03 36.11 -2.66
CA PRO A 280 -20.97 35.47 -3.98
C PRO A 280 -21.24 36.48 -5.11
N LEU A 281 -20.58 36.29 -6.24
CA LEU A 281 -20.84 37.06 -7.47
C LEU A 281 -21.23 36.11 -8.60
N PRO A 282 -22.24 36.45 -9.43
CA PRO A 282 -22.58 35.63 -10.59
C PRO A 282 -21.45 35.65 -11.64
N PRO A 283 -21.37 34.63 -12.52
CA PRO A 283 -20.50 34.66 -13.70
C PRO A 283 -20.89 35.79 -14.67
N ARG A 284 -19.98 36.19 -15.56
CA ARG A 284 -20.24 37.22 -16.60
C ARG A 284 -20.94 36.69 -17.84
N TYR A 285 -21.04 35.37 -17.96
CA TYR A 285 -21.54 34.64 -19.12
C TYR A 285 -22.56 33.60 -18.66
N SER A 286 -23.55 33.27 -19.49
CA SER A 286 -24.68 32.45 -19.05
C SER A 286 -24.32 30.98 -18.92
N ALA A 287 -24.91 30.28 -17.95
CA ALA A 287 -24.85 28.82 -17.88
C ALA A 287 -25.47 28.16 -19.13
N GLU A 288 -26.48 28.80 -19.74
CA GLU A 288 -27.08 28.41 -21.03
C GLU A 288 -26.08 28.33 -22.20
N ASP A 289 -24.94 29.02 -22.11
CA ASP A 289 -23.89 28.94 -23.12
C ASP A 289 -23.19 27.56 -23.11
N VAL A 290 -23.19 26.82 -21.99
CA VAL A 290 -22.40 25.57 -21.82
C VAL A 290 -22.78 24.52 -22.85
N VAL A 291 -24.08 24.35 -23.11
CA VAL A 291 -24.60 23.45 -24.17
C VAL A 291 -24.38 23.98 -25.60
N SER A 292 -23.90 25.21 -25.75
CA SER A 292 -23.36 25.71 -27.04
C SER A 292 -21.86 25.44 -27.14
N LEU A 293 -21.10 25.63 -26.05
CA LEU A 293 -19.65 25.45 -26.02
C LEU A 293 -19.19 23.99 -26.19
N VAL A 294 -19.87 23.08 -25.49
CA VAL A 294 -19.50 21.66 -25.41
C VAL A 294 -20.09 20.94 -26.61
N ASP A 295 -19.27 20.27 -27.41
CA ASP A 295 -19.77 19.43 -28.49
C ASP A 295 -20.29 18.09 -27.93
N PRO A 296 -21.52 17.65 -28.26
CA PRO A 296 -22.08 16.36 -27.83
C PRO A 296 -21.24 15.12 -28.16
N ASP A 297 -20.45 15.16 -29.24
CA ASP A 297 -19.54 14.08 -29.57
C ASP A 297 -18.23 14.22 -28.80
N ILE A 298 -18.13 13.50 -27.68
CA ILE A 298 -16.98 13.46 -26.76
C ILE A 298 -15.61 13.15 -27.42
N ARG A 299 -15.57 12.77 -28.70
CA ARG A 299 -14.33 12.56 -29.47
C ARG A 299 -13.77 13.88 -30.01
N LYS A 300 -14.59 14.93 -30.12
CA LYS A 300 -14.19 16.26 -30.59
C LYS A 300 -13.77 17.14 -29.40
N PRO A 301 -12.78 18.05 -29.55
CA PRO A 301 -12.37 18.94 -28.48
C PRO A 301 -13.31 20.16 -28.34
N PHE A 302 -13.49 20.63 -27.10
CA PHE A 302 -14.10 21.92 -26.77
C PHE A 302 -13.18 22.72 -25.83
N ASP A 303 -13.44 24.03 -25.67
CA ASP A 303 -12.65 24.87 -24.76
C ASP A 303 -13.21 24.79 -23.32
N MET A 304 -12.58 23.96 -22.48
CA MET A 304 -12.93 23.82 -21.07
C MET A 304 -12.70 25.12 -20.28
N GLY A 305 -11.77 25.97 -20.72
CA GLY A 305 -11.58 27.31 -20.17
C GLY A 305 -12.84 28.17 -20.28
N GLU A 306 -13.51 28.16 -21.44
CA GLU A 306 -14.77 28.90 -21.65
C GLU A 306 -15.92 28.34 -20.80
N VAL A 307 -15.97 27.01 -20.56
CA VAL A 307 -16.94 26.40 -19.64
C VAL A 307 -16.70 26.90 -18.21
N LEU A 308 -15.44 26.95 -17.75
CA LEU A 308 -15.11 27.44 -16.41
C LEU A 308 -15.52 28.91 -16.20
N LEU A 309 -15.43 29.77 -17.23
CA LEU A 309 -15.88 31.18 -17.13
C LEU A 309 -17.38 31.33 -16.82
N ARG A 310 -18.18 30.27 -16.99
CA ARG A 310 -19.64 30.22 -16.73
C ARG A 310 -19.98 29.53 -15.41
N ILE A 311 -18.99 28.96 -14.73
CA ILE A 311 -19.12 28.34 -13.41
C ILE A 311 -18.58 29.27 -12.32
N VAL A 312 -17.52 30.03 -12.57
CA VAL A 312 -16.80 30.82 -11.54
C VAL A 312 -17.27 32.27 -11.39
N ASP A 313 -17.17 32.78 -10.16
CA ASP A 313 -17.63 34.10 -9.74
C ASP A 313 -16.98 35.26 -10.51
N ASP A 314 -17.81 36.15 -11.05
CA ASP A 314 -17.41 37.30 -11.89
C ASP A 314 -16.48 36.91 -13.07
N SER A 315 -16.52 35.64 -13.49
CA SER A 315 -15.62 35.00 -14.45
C SER A 315 -14.13 35.23 -14.15
N ARG A 316 -13.76 35.17 -12.86
CA ARG A 316 -12.38 35.38 -12.37
C ARG A 316 -11.62 34.07 -12.17
N VAL A 317 -10.44 33.97 -12.79
CA VAL A 317 -9.54 32.81 -12.66
C VAL A 317 -8.07 33.24 -12.54
N SER A 318 -7.36 32.65 -11.58
CA SER A 318 -5.92 32.78 -11.42
C SER A 318 -5.23 31.51 -11.91
N VAL A 319 -4.84 31.47 -13.18
CA VAL A 319 -4.31 30.26 -13.82
C VAL A 319 -2.88 29.97 -13.36
N PHE A 320 -2.68 28.83 -12.70
CA PHE A 320 -1.37 28.30 -12.35
C PHE A 320 -0.67 27.71 -13.58
N LYS A 321 0.60 28.09 -13.80
CA LYS A 321 1.43 27.63 -14.93
C LYS A 321 0.71 27.64 -16.29
N PRO A 322 0.21 28.80 -16.79
CA PRO A 322 -0.56 28.85 -18.05
C PRO A 322 0.23 28.39 -19.28
N SER A 323 1.55 28.61 -19.29
CA SER A 323 2.41 28.28 -20.45
C SER A 323 2.92 26.84 -20.48
N TYR A 324 2.79 26.07 -19.39
CA TYR A 324 3.37 24.73 -19.18
C TYR A 324 2.26 23.73 -18.85
N GLY A 325 2.38 22.47 -19.27
CA GLY A 325 1.34 21.45 -19.09
C GLY A 325 -0.03 21.94 -19.56
N ARG A 326 -0.16 22.31 -20.84
CA ARG A 326 -1.32 23.06 -21.36
C ARG A 326 -2.58 22.22 -21.56
N ASN A 327 -2.46 20.89 -21.64
CA ASN A 327 -3.63 20.02 -21.77
C ASN A 327 -4.45 19.93 -20.46
N LEU A 328 -3.88 20.39 -19.34
CA LEU A 328 -4.51 20.45 -18.02
C LEU A 328 -4.55 21.90 -17.53
N ILE A 329 -5.74 22.48 -17.40
CA ILE A 329 -5.96 23.72 -16.66
C ILE A 329 -5.81 23.43 -15.17
N THR A 330 -5.08 24.31 -14.49
CA THR A 330 -5.01 24.38 -13.03
C THR A 330 -5.16 25.84 -12.63
N SER A 331 -6.14 26.19 -11.80
CA SER A 331 -6.41 27.60 -11.48
C SER A 331 -7.12 27.78 -10.14
N TRP A 332 -6.78 28.83 -9.39
CA TRP A 332 -7.63 29.28 -8.28
C TRP A 332 -8.78 30.14 -8.79
N ALA A 333 -9.96 29.98 -8.21
CA ALA A 333 -11.16 30.76 -8.52
C ALA A 333 -12.05 30.90 -7.29
N LYS A 334 -13.22 31.54 -7.44
CA LYS A 334 -14.33 31.42 -6.48
C LYS A 334 -15.56 30.83 -7.16
N ILE A 335 -16.34 30.04 -6.41
CA ILE A 335 -17.66 29.53 -6.81
C ILE A 335 -18.59 29.74 -5.62
N ASN A 336 -19.66 30.53 -5.80
CA ASN A 336 -20.56 30.98 -4.73
C ASN A 336 -19.80 31.52 -3.50
N GLY A 337 -18.81 32.39 -3.74
CA GLY A 337 -17.97 32.98 -2.68
C GLY A 337 -16.84 32.07 -2.17
N HIS A 338 -16.97 30.74 -2.23
CA HIS A 338 -15.95 29.78 -1.78
C HIS A 338 -14.70 29.81 -2.64
N THR A 339 -13.52 29.90 -2.03
CA THR A 339 -12.23 29.80 -2.75
C THR A 339 -11.94 28.35 -3.10
N VAL A 340 -11.67 28.06 -4.37
CA VAL A 340 -11.41 26.70 -4.87
C VAL A 340 -10.17 26.64 -5.76
N GLY A 341 -9.47 25.50 -5.71
CA GLY A 341 -8.55 25.08 -6.76
C GLY A 341 -9.32 24.26 -7.81
N ILE A 342 -9.14 24.55 -9.09
CA ILE A 342 -9.77 23.81 -10.19
C ILE A 342 -8.69 23.05 -10.96
N VAL A 343 -8.95 21.77 -11.26
CA VAL A 343 -8.12 20.88 -12.09
C VAL A 343 -8.99 20.36 -13.23
N ALA A 344 -8.76 20.81 -14.46
CA ALA A 344 -9.68 20.58 -15.57
C ALA A 344 -8.96 20.18 -16.86
N ASN A 345 -9.47 19.19 -17.59
CA ASN A 345 -8.88 18.78 -18.86
C ASN A 345 -9.26 19.76 -19.98
N GLN A 346 -8.28 20.50 -20.52
CA GLN A 346 -8.45 21.32 -21.72
C GLN A 346 -8.38 20.47 -23.00
N THR A 347 -7.61 19.39 -22.97
CA THR A 347 -7.62 18.37 -24.02
C THR A 347 -7.54 16.97 -23.41
N PRO A 348 -8.02 15.91 -24.08
CA PRO A 348 -8.25 14.64 -23.39
C PRO A 348 -7.03 13.80 -23.00
N VAL A 349 -5.80 14.24 -23.28
CA VAL A 349 -4.59 13.45 -23.03
C VAL A 349 -3.62 14.15 -22.09
N ILE A 350 -3.30 13.49 -20.97
CA ILE A 350 -2.34 13.95 -19.96
C ILE A 350 -0.92 13.53 -20.39
N ASN A 351 0.01 14.48 -20.51
CA ASN A 351 1.44 14.18 -20.73
C ASN A 351 2.24 14.33 -19.42
N SER A 352 3.55 14.10 -19.52
CA SER A 352 4.50 14.15 -18.40
C SER A 352 4.50 15.51 -17.69
N ASP A 353 4.32 16.60 -18.45
CA ASP A 353 4.28 17.97 -17.94
C ASP A 353 2.94 18.33 -17.26
N GLU A 354 1.79 17.92 -17.80
CA GLU A 354 0.49 18.06 -17.13
C GLU A 354 0.45 17.30 -15.80
N ALA A 355 0.97 16.07 -15.78
CA ALA A 355 1.00 15.27 -14.57
C ALA A 355 1.88 15.92 -13.49
N ALA A 356 3.05 16.44 -13.85
CA ALA A 356 3.91 17.20 -12.94
C ALA A 356 3.27 18.54 -12.49
N LYS A 357 2.45 19.17 -13.33
CA LYS A 357 1.70 20.40 -13.01
C LYS A 357 0.57 20.14 -12.02
N GLY A 358 -0.30 19.18 -12.30
CA GLY A 358 -1.41 18.81 -11.42
C GLY A 358 -0.92 18.33 -10.05
N ALA A 359 0.13 17.49 -10.03
CA ALA A 359 0.77 17.01 -8.81
C ALA A 359 1.27 18.14 -7.91
N GLN A 360 1.79 19.23 -8.49
CA GLN A 360 2.19 20.41 -7.72
C GLN A 360 0.98 21.24 -7.27
N PHE A 361 -0.02 21.42 -8.13
CA PHE A 361 -1.17 22.27 -7.84
C PHE A 361 -2.04 21.73 -6.69
N ILE A 362 -2.31 20.42 -6.66
CA ILE A 362 -3.08 19.78 -5.58
C ILE A 362 -2.34 19.92 -4.23
N ARG A 363 -0.99 19.85 -4.24
CA ARG A 363 -0.17 20.08 -3.04
C ARG A 363 -0.21 21.52 -2.56
N LEU A 364 -0.27 22.50 -3.47
CA LEU A 364 -0.49 23.90 -3.12
C LEU A 364 -1.89 24.12 -2.52
N CYS A 365 -2.93 23.48 -3.08
CA CYS A 365 -4.28 23.54 -2.51
C CYS A 365 -4.32 22.93 -1.09
N ASN A 366 -3.60 21.83 -0.84
CA ASN A 366 -3.41 21.27 0.51
C ASN A 366 -2.59 22.17 1.45
N GLN A 367 -1.62 22.91 0.93
CA GLN A 367 -0.83 23.87 1.72
C GLN A 367 -1.64 25.15 2.06
N GLN A 368 -2.69 25.42 1.30
CA GLN A 368 -3.58 26.58 1.43
C GLN A 368 -4.97 26.21 1.96
N ASP A 369 -5.14 24.99 2.50
CA ASP A 369 -6.40 24.46 3.03
C ASP A 369 -7.61 24.74 2.12
N THR A 370 -7.42 24.56 0.81
CA THR A 370 -8.35 24.96 -0.27
C THR A 370 -8.95 23.72 -0.95
N PRO A 371 -10.29 23.56 -1.02
CA PRO A 371 -10.94 22.47 -1.75
C PRO A 371 -10.57 22.41 -3.24
N VAL A 372 -10.62 21.21 -3.84
CA VAL A 372 -10.28 20.99 -5.26
C VAL A 372 -11.48 20.47 -6.06
N VAL A 373 -11.81 21.17 -7.16
CA VAL A 373 -12.82 20.76 -8.14
C VAL A 373 -12.15 20.15 -9.36
N PHE A 374 -12.51 18.92 -9.72
CA PHE A 374 -11.99 18.19 -10.88
C PHE A 374 -13.02 18.14 -12.02
N MET A 375 -12.67 18.66 -13.20
CA MET A 375 -13.53 18.61 -14.39
C MET A 375 -12.95 17.61 -15.39
N HIS A 376 -13.55 16.41 -15.48
CA HIS A 376 -13.05 15.34 -16.33
C HIS A 376 -13.51 15.52 -17.78
N ASN A 377 -12.53 15.60 -18.68
CA ASN A 377 -12.68 15.20 -20.07
C ASN A 377 -11.36 14.56 -20.53
N VAL A 378 -11.12 13.31 -20.16
CA VAL A 378 -9.85 12.60 -20.27
C VAL A 378 -10.01 11.20 -20.88
N THR A 379 -9.27 10.92 -21.95
CA THR A 379 -9.17 9.58 -22.58
C THR A 379 -7.98 8.78 -22.05
N GLY A 380 -7.00 9.42 -21.40
CA GLY A 380 -5.92 8.74 -20.68
C GLY A 380 -4.63 9.56 -20.58
N PHE A 381 -3.53 8.85 -20.37
CA PHE A 381 -2.17 9.39 -20.50
C PHE A 381 -1.65 9.19 -21.93
N MET A 382 -0.68 10.02 -22.34
CA MET A 382 0.01 9.86 -23.61
C MET A 382 0.83 8.55 -23.65
N VAL A 383 0.71 7.78 -24.73
CA VAL A 383 1.35 6.47 -24.90
C VAL A 383 2.50 6.47 -25.93
N GLY A 384 3.32 5.42 -25.90
CA GLY A 384 4.40 5.18 -26.86
C GLY A 384 5.76 5.68 -26.38
N SER A 385 6.84 5.22 -27.04
CA SER A 385 8.22 5.33 -26.53
C SER A 385 8.68 6.74 -26.15
N LYS A 386 8.20 7.79 -26.84
CA LYS A 386 8.51 9.18 -26.47
C LYS A 386 7.90 9.60 -25.13
N ALA A 387 6.72 9.10 -24.77
CA ALA A 387 6.09 9.35 -23.49
C ALA A 387 6.75 8.52 -22.38
N GLU A 388 7.02 7.23 -22.65
CA GLU A 388 7.71 6.35 -21.71
C GLU A 388 9.13 6.84 -21.36
N HIS A 389 9.91 7.25 -22.37
CA HIS A 389 11.24 7.82 -22.14
C HIS A 389 11.19 9.22 -21.51
N ALA A 390 10.05 9.92 -21.59
CA ALA A 390 9.76 11.13 -20.82
C ALA A 390 9.21 10.82 -19.41
N ALA A 391 9.31 9.56 -18.96
CA ALA A 391 8.89 9.05 -17.66
C ALA A 391 7.40 9.28 -17.33
N ILE A 392 6.52 9.13 -18.32
CA ILE A 392 5.06 9.35 -18.18
C ILE A 392 4.47 8.60 -16.98
N ILE A 393 4.81 7.32 -16.80
CA ILE A 393 4.35 6.50 -15.66
C ILE A 393 4.77 7.13 -14.32
N LYS A 394 6.03 7.57 -14.19
CA LYS A 394 6.55 8.17 -12.94
C LYS A 394 5.93 9.54 -12.65
N ARG A 395 5.54 10.32 -13.67
CA ARG A 395 4.79 11.57 -13.47
C ARG A 395 3.31 11.33 -13.18
N GLY A 396 2.69 10.37 -13.86
CA GLY A 396 1.33 9.92 -13.58
C GLY A 396 1.20 9.46 -12.13
N ALA A 397 2.13 8.64 -11.65
CA ALA A 397 2.21 8.24 -10.24
C ALA A 397 2.39 9.43 -9.28
N GLN A 398 3.10 10.50 -9.67
CA GLN A 398 3.21 11.72 -8.85
C GLN A 398 1.89 12.51 -8.77
N LEU A 399 1.08 12.51 -9.83
CA LEU A 399 -0.28 13.10 -9.82
C LEU A 399 -1.25 12.23 -9.03
N VAL A 400 -1.32 10.93 -9.31
CA VAL A 400 -2.15 9.96 -8.58
C VAL A 400 -1.84 9.99 -7.08
N SER A 401 -0.56 9.99 -6.68
CA SER A 401 -0.15 10.18 -5.28
C SER A 401 -0.58 11.52 -4.68
N ALA A 402 -0.55 12.62 -5.45
CA ALA A 402 -1.02 13.91 -4.96
C ALA A 402 -2.55 13.94 -4.76
N VAL A 403 -3.32 13.20 -5.58
CA VAL A 403 -4.76 12.99 -5.38
C VAL A 403 -4.99 12.14 -4.12
N SER A 404 -4.36 10.97 -4.03
CA SER A 404 -4.54 10.02 -2.91
C SER A 404 -4.09 10.52 -1.54
N CYS A 405 -3.07 11.37 -1.47
CA CYS A 405 -2.54 11.91 -0.22
C CYS A 405 -3.15 13.27 0.17
N SER A 406 -4.11 13.76 -0.61
CA SER A 406 -4.85 14.99 -0.31
C SER A 406 -5.76 14.80 0.91
N LYS A 407 -5.84 15.81 1.78
CA LYS A 407 -6.84 15.87 2.87
C LYS A 407 -7.93 16.92 2.64
N VAL A 408 -7.72 17.88 1.73
CA VAL A 408 -8.75 18.88 1.38
C VAL A 408 -9.89 18.21 0.61
N PRO A 409 -11.15 18.68 0.76
CA PRO A 409 -12.28 18.13 0.02
C PRO A 409 -12.07 18.17 -1.49
N HIS A 410 -12.37 17.06 -2.15
CA HIS A 410 -12.41 16.94 -3.60
C HIS A 410 -13.85 16.81 -4.09
N ILE A 411 -14.19 17.49 -5.19
CA ILE A 411 -15.48 17.36 -5.89
C ILE A 411 -15.19 17.12 -7.38
N SER A 412 -15.83 16.13 -8.00
CA SER A 412 -15.49 15.68 -9.36
C SER A 412 -16.70 15.70 -10.30
N ILE A 413 -16.56 16.25 -11.51
CA ILE A 413 -17.62 16.33 -12.53
C ILE A 413 -17.15 15.63 -13.82
N ILE A 414 -17.84 14.57 -14.24
CA ILE A 414 -17.58 13.85 -15.50
C ILE A 414 -18.34 14.52 -16.65
N CYS A 415 -17.65 15.44 -17.32
CA CYS A 415 -18.20 16.28 -18.39
C CYS A 415 -18.26 15.56 -19.74
N GLY A 416 -17.25 14.73 -20.02
CA GLY A 416 -17.10 13.99 -21.27
C GLY A 416 -16.45 12.63 -21.03
N ALA A 417 -15.32 12.36 -21.67
CA ALA A 417 -14.57 11.13 -21.44
C ALA A 417 -13.97 11.09 -20.01
N SER A 418 -13.92 9.90 -19.41
CA SER A 418 -13.20 9.63 -18.18
C SER A 418 -12.68 8.19 -18.20
N TYR A 419 -11.63 7.96 -19.01
CA TYR A 419 -11.13 6.61 -19.29
C TYR A 419 -9.82 6.24 -18.59
N GLY A 420 -9.75 4.97 -18.17
CA GLY A 420 -8.55 4.30 -17.67
C GLY A 420 -7.82 5.07 -16.58
N ALA A 421 -6.49 5.11 -16.64
CA ALA A 421 -5.67 5.85 -15.68
C ALA A 421 -5.94 7.37 -15.67
N GLY A 422 -6.62 7.92 -16.69
CA GLY A 422 -7.09 9.30 -16.68
C GLY A 422 -8.14 9.57 -15.60
N ASN A 423 -9.09 8.63 -15.40
CA ASN A 423 -10.06 8.70 -14.29
C ASN A 423 -9.36 8.75 -12.92
N TYR A 424 -8.29 7.96 -12.75
CA TYR A 424 -7.54 7.89 -11.50
C TYR A 424 -6.82 9.22 -11.21
N ALA A 425 -6.17 9.78 -12.23
CA ALA A 425 -5.42 11.03 -12.15
C ALA A 425 -6.29 12.28 -11.92
N MET A 426 -7.61 12.17 -12.16
CA MET A 426 -8.60 13.24 -12.01
C MET A 426 -9.52 13.06 -10.79
N CYS A 427 -9.21 12.16 -9.85
CA CYS A 427 -10.05 11.89 -8.67
C CYS A 427 -11.44 11.29 -9.01
N GLY A 428 -11.45 10.20 -9.80
CA GLY A 428 -12.61 9.32 -9.94
C GLY A 428 -12.95 8.56 -8.65
N ARG A 429 -14.10 7.85 -8.63
CA ARG A 429 -14.75 7.29 -7.43
C ARG A 429 -13.83 6.59 -6.42
N ALA A 430 -12.86 5.78 -6.88
CA ALA A 430 -11.92 5.06 -6.02
C ALA A 430 -11.01 5.96 -5.16
N TYR A 431 -10.93 7.26 -5.48
CA TYR A 431 -10.13 8.27 -4.79
C TYR A 431 -10.94 9.09 -3.78
N LYS A 432 -12.15 8.63 -3.43
CA LYS A 432 -13.05 9.22 -2.41
C LYS A 432 -13.22 10.76 -2.52
N PRO A 433 -13.62 11.32 -3.68
CA PRO A 433 -14.16 12.67 -3.69
C PRO A 433 -15.42 12.73 -2.81
N ARG A 434 -15.61 13.86 -2.12
CA ARG A 434 -16.81 14.10 -1.30
C ARG A 434 -18.09 13.98 -2.13
N PHE A 435 -18.05 14.47 -3.37
CA PHE A 435 -19.11 14.32 -4.36
C PHE A 435 -18.51 14.04 -5.75
N LEU A 436 -19.12 13.13 -6.51
CA LEU A 436 -18.80 12.90 -7.92
C LEU A 436 -20.08 12.87 -8.75
N PHE A 437 -20.24 13.75 -9.74
CA PHE A 437 -21.40 13.78 -10.63
C PHE A 437 -21.01 13.53 -12.09
N SER A 438 -21.98 13.15 -12.92
CA SER A 438 -21.85 12.94 -14.35
C SER A 438 -22.74 13.91 -15.14
N TRP A 439 -22.31 14.36 -16.32
CA TRP A 439 -23.20 14.97 -17.32
C TRP A 439 -23.86 13.88 -18.19
N PRO A 440 -24.95 14.16 -18.94
CA PRO A 440 -25.58 13.19 -19.85
C PRO A 440 -24.66 12.69 -20.99
N THR A 441 -23.66 13.49 -21.36
CA THR A 441 -22.55 13.14 -22.28
C THR A 441 -21.42 12.35 -21.61
N GLY A 442 -21.37 12.30 -20.27
CA GLY A 442 -20.30 11.66 -19.52
C GLY A 442 -20.15 10.17 -19.87
N ARG A 443 -18.91 9.71 -20.06
CA ARG A 443 -18.58 8.30 -20.31
C ARG A 443 -17.39 7.85 -19.46
N CYS A 444 -17.57 6.79 -18.67
CA CYS A 444 -16.54 6.28 -17.77
C CYS A 444 -16.34 4.76 -17.98
N SER A 445 -15.10 4.34 -18.21
CA SER A 445 -14.74 2.95 -18.54
C SER A 445 -13.22 2.74 -18.44
N VAL A 446 -12.74 1.51 -18.55
CA VAL A 446 -11.29 1.20 -18.67
C VAL A 446 -10.68 1.82 -19.94
N MET A 447 -11.42 1.85 -21.05
CA MET A 447 -11.11 2.58 -22.28
C MET A 447 -12.39 2.76 -23.13
N GLY A 448 -12.32 3.51 -24.24
CA GLY A 448 -13.45 3.67 -25.17
C GLY A 448 -13.78 2.38 -25.91
N ALA A 449 -15.04 2.23 -26.32
CA ALA A 449 -15.57 0.96 -26.84
C ALA A 449 -14.79 0.42 -28.06
N GLU A 450 -14.53 1.25 -29.07
CA GLU A 450 -13.78 0.88 -30.29
C GLU A 450 -12.34 0.40 -29.99
N GLN A 451 -11.71 0.95 -28.94
CA GLN A 451 -10.35 0.58 -28.54
C GLN A 451 -10.34 -0.80 -27.86
N LEU A 452 -11.31 -1.05 -26.96
CA LEU A 452 -11.41 -2.33 -26.28
C LEU A 452 -11.83 -3.45 -27.25
N SER A 453 -12.73 -3.15 -28.20
CA SER A 453 -13.16 -4.13 -29.22
C SER A 453 -12.07 -4.46 -30.23
N GLY A 454 -11.29 -3.48 -30.70
CA GLY A 454 -10.15 -3.74 -31.59
C GLY A 454 -9.02 -4.54 -30.93
N VAL A 455 -8.76 -4.34 -29.63
CA VAL A 455 -7.82 -5.16 -28.86
C VAL A 455 -8.33 -6.60 -28.72
N MET A 456 -9.61 -6.81 -28.42
CA MET A 456 -10.21 -8.14 -28.37
C MET A 456 -10.18 -8.85 -29.73
N GLU A 457 -10.51 -8.15 -30.83
CA GLU A 457 -10.39 -8.71 -32.18
C GLU A 457 -8.96 -9.17 -32.49
N THR A 458 -7.97 -8.35 -32.16
CA THR A 458 -6.54 -8.67 -32.36
C THR A 458 -6.14 -9.93 -31.59
N ILE A 459 -6.53 -10.02 -30.31
CA ILE A 459 -6.27 -11.20 -29.47
C ILE A 459 -6.94 -12.46 -30.05
N GLU A 460 -8.19 -12.36 -30.50
CA GLU A 460 -8.90 -13.51 -31.07
C GLU A 460 -8.31 -13.97 -32.40
N ARG A 461 -7.86 -13.06 -33.27
CA ARG A 461 -7.15 -13.40 -34.51
C ARG A 461 -5.85 -14.16 -34.22
N SER A 462 -4.96 -13.58 -33.41
CA SER A 462 -3.69 -14.25 -33.07
C SER A 462 -3.86 -15.54 -32.26
N SER A 463 -4.96 -15.68 -31.50
CA SER A 463 -5.29 -16.90 -30.77
C SER A 463 -5.89 -18.01 -31.66
N ALA A 464 -6.50 -17.66 -32.80
CA ALA A 464 -6.93 -18.64 -33.81
C ALA A 464 -5.74 -19.08 -34.68
N GLU A 465 -4.89 -18.13 -35.10
CA GLU A 465 -3.64 -18.38 -35.83
C GLU A 465 -2.73 -19.35 -35.06
N SER A 466 -2.47 -19.11 -33.77
CA SER A 466 -1.63 -19.98 -32.94
C SER A 466 -2.21 -21.37 -32.66
N ARG A 467 -3.50 -21.59 -32.97
CA ARG A 467 -4.19 -22.88 -32.88
C ARG A 467 -4.52 -23.47 -34.25
N GLY A 468 -4.00 -22.90 -35.35
CA GLY A 468 -4.28 -23.35 -36.72
C GLY A 468 -5.76 -23.37 -37.09
N THR A 469 -6.61 -22.62 -36.38
CA THR A 469 -8.07 -22.68 -36.48
C THR A 469 -8.56 -21.63 -37.47
N ALA A 470 -9.38 -22.03 -38.44
CA ALA A 470 -9.95 -21.10 -39.41
C ALA A 470 -10.95 -20.13 -38.75
N ILE A 471 -10.78 -18.83 -39.00
CA ILE A 471 -11.68 -17.78 -38.49
C ILE A 471 -12.86 -17.62 -39.46
N VAL A 472 -14.09 -17.74 -38.93
CA VAL A 472 -15.29 -17.30 -39.66
C VAL A 472 -15.43 -15.79 -39.48
N GLU A 473 -14.99 -15.03 -40.49
CA GLU A 473 -14.83 -13.58 -40.44
C GLU A 473 -16.12 -12.83 -40.01
N GLU A 474 -17.29 -13.28 -40.47
CA GLU A 474 -18.58 -12.67 -40.09
C GLU A 474 -19.00 -12.99 -38.65
N GLU A 475 -18.63 -14.14 -38.10
CA GLU A 475 -18.87 -14.47 -36.69
C GLU A 475 -17.99 -13.62 -35.77
N LEU A 476 -16.71 -13.42 -36.14
CA LEU A 476 -15.79 -12.54 -35.43
C LEU A 476 -16.31 -11.10 -35.44
N LYS A 477 -16.66 -10.54 -36.61
CA LYS A 477 -17.28 -9.20 -36.71
C LYS A 477 -18.53 -9.08 -35.84
N ALA A 478 -19.43 -10.05 -35.90
CA ALA A 478 -20.66 -10.04 -35.11
C ALA A 478 -20.39 -10.14 -33.60
N LYS A 479 -19.35 -10.87 -33.18
CA LYS A 479 -18.93 -10.99 -31.78
C LYS A 479 -18.27 -9.70 -31.28
N VAL A 480 -17.34 -9.14 -32.05
CA VAL A 480 -16.65 -7.86 -31.77
C VAL A 480 -17.67 -6.72 -31.70
N GLY A 481 -18.64 -6.67 -32.61
CA GLY A 481 -19.76 -5.72 -32.57
C GLY A 481 -20.60 -5.84 -31.30
N ARG A 482 -21.10 -7.05 -30.98
CA ARG A 482 -21.86 -7.31 -29.74
C ARG A 482 -21.09 -6.92 -28.48
N PHE A 483 -19.76 -7.11 -28.47
CA PHE A 483 -18.90 -6.71 -27.36
C PHE A 483 -18.72 -5.18 -27.29
N ARG A 484 -18.40 -4.52 -28.40
CA ARG A 484 -18.32 -3.05 -28.49
C ARG A 484 -19.61 -2.38 -28.01
N ASP A 485 -20.75 -2.85 -28.49
CA ASP A 485 -22.06 -2.26 -28.20
C ASP A 485 -22.46 -2.48 -26.72
N ARG A 486 -21.97 -3.56 -26.09
CA ARG A 486 -22.02 -3.76 -24.62
C ARG A 486 -21.13 -2.74 -23.90
N VAL A 487 -19.86 -2.63 -24.27
CA VAL A 487 -18.89 -1.69 -23.64
C VAL A 487 -19.35 -0.24 -23.76
N GLN A 488 -19.92 0.14 -24.91
CA GLN A 488 -20.52 1.46 -25.10
C GLN A 488 -21.65 1.71 -24.09
N ARG A 489 -22.59 0.75 -23.95
CA ARG A 489 -23.69 0.83 -22.98
C ARG A 489 -23.20 0.87 -21.54
N ASP A 490 -22.27 -0.01 -21.18
CA ASP A 490 -21.73 -0.11 -19.83
C ASP A 490 -20.91 1.14 -19.43
N SER A 491 -20.47 1.93 -20.42
CA SER A 491 -19.79 3.22 -20.20
C SER A 491 -20.70 4.44 -20.08
N GLU A 492 -22.01 4.34 -20.36
CA GLU A 492 -22.94 5.48 -20.25
C GLU A 492 -23.13 5.92 -18.79
N CYS A 493 -23.25 7.23 -18.55
CA CYS A 493 -23.58 7.78 -17.24
C CYS A 493 -24.83 7.16 -16.60
N TYR A 494 -25.85 6.82 -17.40
CA TYR A 494 -27.03 6.08 -16.93
C TYR A 494 -26.68 4.72 -16.32
N ARG A 495 -25.68 4.00 -16.85
CA ARG A 495 -25.20 2.74 -16.27
C ARG A 495 -24.41 2.99 -14.98
N THR A 496 -23.48 3.94 -15.00
CA THR A 496 -22.59 4.20 -13.85
C THR A 496 -23.37 4.71 -12.64
N SER A 497 -24.32 5.61 -12.86
CA SER A 497 -25.22 6.12 -11.83
C SER A 497 -26.16 5.03 -11.29
N ALA A 498 -26.68 4.16 -12.18
CA ALA A 498 -27.55 3.04 -11.77
C ALA A 498 -26.89 2.05 -10.81
N VAL A 499 -25.55 1.92 -10.84
CA VAL A 499 -24.78 1.07 -9.92
C VAL A 499 -23.99 1.87 -8.86
N GLY A 500 -24.25 3.18 -8.71
CA GLY A 500 -23.67 4.04 -7.66
C GLY A 500 -22.21 4.51 -7.89
N LEU A 501 -21.67 4.34 -9.09
CA LEU A 501 -20.30 4.80 -9.41
C LEU A 501 -20.18 6.33 -9.49
N ASP A 502 -21.29 7.04 -9.69
CA ASP A 502 -21.42 8.47 -9.45
C ASP A 502 -22.60 8.75 -8.50
N ASP A 503 -22.60 9.94 -7.89
CA ASP A 503 -23.60 10.42 -6.93
C ASP A 503 -24.82 11.07 -7.63
N GLY A 504 -24.85 11.08 -8.97
CA GLY A 504 -25.97 11.58 -9.77
C GLY A 504 -25.56 12.07 -11.16
N ILE A 505 -26.54 12.14 -12.05
CA ILE A 505 -26.42 12.80 -13.36
C ILE A 505 -27.09 14.19 -13.24
N ILE A 506 -26.37 15.24 -13.64
CA ILE A 506 -26.81 16.64 -13.55
C ILE A 506 -26.87 17.30 -14.92
N ASP A 507 -27.72 18.31 -15.11
CA ASP A 507 -27.66 19.14 -16.31
C ASP A 507 -26.33 19.92 -16.34
N PRO A 508 -25.65 20.04 -17.50
CA PRO A 508 -24.44 20.85 -17.60
C PRO A 508 -24.58 22.30 -17.11
N ARG A 509 -25.78 22.88 -17.21
CA ARG A 509 -26.10 24.24 -16.76
C ARG A 509 -26.14 24.36 -15.24
N ASP A 510 -26.68 23.35 -14.55
CA ASP A 510 -26.83 23.31 -13.09
C ASP A 510 -25.49 23.11 -12.35
N THR A 511 -24.42 22.78 -13.08
CA THR A 511 -23.08 22.49 -12.53
C THR A 511 -22.60 23.54 -11.53
N ARG A 512 -22.89 24.84 -11.74
CA ARG A 512 -22.49 25.89 -10.79
C ARG A 512 -23.18 25.74 -9.43
N ASP A 513 -24.49 25.52 -9.44
CA ASP A 513 -25.30 25.54 -8.21
C ASP A 513 -25.16 24.23 -7.43
N VAL A 514 -25.00 23.10 -8.17
CA VAL A 514 -24.57 21.82 -7.58
C VAL A 514 -23.19 21.96 -6.92
N LEU A 515 -22.21 22.55 -7.59
CA LEU A 515 -20.90 22.82 -6.98
C LEU A 515 -21.02 23.78 -5.78
N GLY A 516 -21.91 24.77 -5.83
CA GLY A 516 -22.22 25.66 -4.72
C GLY A 516 -22.68 24.90 -3.48
N MET A 517 -23.77 24.12 -3.59
CA MET A 517 -24.30 23.32 -2.48
C MET A 517 -23.26 22.31 -1.93
N CYS A 518 -22.46 21.70 -2.81
CA CYS A 518 -21.37 20.83 -2.37
C CYS A 518 -20.28 21.61 -1.62
N LEU A 519 -19.94 22.83 -2.02
CA LEU A 519 -18.95 23.67 -1.34
C LEU A 519 -19.45 24.18 0.02
N ASP A 520 -20.73 24.56 0.13
CA ASP A 520 -21.38 24.87 1.42
C ASP A 520 -21.30 23.70 2.39
N VAL A 521 -21.49 22.46 1.91
CA VAL A 521 -21.37 21.24 2.72
C VAL A 521 -19.92 20.96 3.13
N VAL A 522 -18.96 20.91 2.20
CA VAL A 522 -17.59 20.46 2.52
C VAL A 522 -16.72 21.51 3.22
N THR A 523 -17.14 22.77 3.27
CA THR A 523 -16.44 23.83 4.02
C THR A 523 -17.00 24.04 5.43
N LYS A 524 -18.20 23.54 5.74
CA LYS A 524 -18.90 23.68 7.03
C LYS A 524 -18.01 23.36 8.24
N THR A 525 -17.27 22.25 8.18
CA THR A 525 -16.42 21.75 9.27
C THR A 525 -15.04 22.41 9.35
N GLY A 526 -14.80 23.45 8.53
CA GLY A 526 -13.45 23.91 8.19
C GLY A 526 -12.75 22.95 7.23
N VAL A 527 -11.73 23.48 6.55
CA VAL A 527 -10.89 22.71 5.63
C VAL A 527 -9.48 22.63 6.21
N SER A 528 -8.83 21.47 6.08
CA SER A 528 -7.44 21.26 6.51
C SER A 528 -6.75 20.28 5.57
N GLY A 529 -5.63 20.69 4.97
CA GLY A 529 -4.85 19.89 4.04
C GLY A 529 -3.73 19.08 4.68
N ALA A 530 -3.04 18.29 3.87
CA ALA A 530 -1.98 17.41 4.34
C ALA A 530 -0.73 18.20 4.82
N GLU A 531 -0.38 18.08 6.11
CA GLU A 531 0.79 18.73 6.73
C GLU A 531 2.10 18.46 5.98
N ALA A 532 2.28 17.23 5.49
CA ALA A 532 3.43 16.81 4.67
C ALA A 532 3.56 17.56 3.33
N HIS A 533 2.61 18.43 2.97
CA HIS A 533 2.67 19.31 1.80
C HIS A 533 3.02 20.77 2.17
N ARG A 534 3.05 21.12 3.47
CA ARG A 534 3.39 22.48 3.94
C ARG A 534 4.88 22.82 3.88
N VAL A 535 5.75 21.83 3.65
CA VAL A 535 7.24 21.90 3.66
C VAL A 535 7.85 22.87 2.62
N LEU A 536 7.07 23.42 1.68
CA LEU A 536 7.57 24.29 0.61
C LEU A 536 7.29 25.80 0.79
N ALA A 537 6.74 26.23 1.93
CA ALA A 537 6.57 27.65 2.26
C ALA A 537 7.60 28.13 3.29
N PRO A 538 8.05 29.40 3.24
CA PRO A 538 8.64 30.05 4.40
C PRO A 538 7.57 30.21 5.51
N PRO A 539 7.95 30.21 6.80
CA PRO A 539 6.98 30.24 7.90
C PRO A 539 6.20 31.55 7.95
N THR A 540 4.89 31.49 7.73
CA THR A 540 3.97 32.62 7.79
C THR A 540 3.37 32.81 9.18
N ALA A 541 3.92 33.74 9.94
CA ALA A 541 3.32 34.50 11.06
C ALA A 541 2.75 33.80 12.31
N GLU A 542 2.33 32.53 12.30
CA GLU A 542 1.60 31.93 13.44
C GLU A 542 2.46 31.63 14.68
N VAL A 543 3.78 31.53 14.53
CA VAL A 543 4.73 31.19 15.61
C VAL A 543 4.73 32.21 16.78
N VAL A 544 4.12 33.39 16.59
CA VAL A 544 4.10 34.49 17.58
C VAL A 544 3.06 34.30 18.70
N ARG A 545 2.13 33.34 18.61
CA ARG A 545 1.02 33.18 19.60
C ARG A 545 1.25 32.19 20.75
N LEU A 546 2.34 31.42 20.77
CA LEU A 546 2.57 30.35 21.78
C LEU A 546 3.60 30.69 22.89
N LEU A 547 4.04 31.95 23.00
CA LEU A 547 5.03 32.40 24.00
C LEU A 547 4.51 33.47 24.97
N ASN A 548 3.26 33.36 25.41
CA ASN A 548 2.67 34.19 26.47
C ASN A 548 2.11 33.33 27.62
N PHE A 549 3.02 32.69 28.38
CA PHE A 549 2.73 32.24 29.74
C PHE A 549 3.55 33.09 30.72
N SER A 550 2.85 33.71 31.68
CA SER A 550 3.41 34.74 32.56
C SER A 550 3.95 34.17 33.86
N THR A 551 5.23 34.44 34.17
CA THR A 551 5.76 34.56 35.54
C THR A 551 7.09 35.34 35.54
N PRO A 552 7.52 35.96 36.66
CA PRO A 552 8.43 37.11 36.62
C PRO A 552 9.93 36.77 36.67
N HIS A 553 10.72 37.49 35.87
CA HIS A 553 12.15 37.69 36.11
C HIS A 553 12.42 38.61 37.30
N PRO A 554 13.60 38.44 37.92
CA PRO A 554 14.40 39.60 38.30
C PRO A 554 15.83 39.52 37.75
N HIS A 555 16.36 40.67 37.25
CA HIS A 555 17.79 41.02 37.20
C HIS A 555 18.70 40.23 36.20
N LEU A 556 19.69 40.81 35.48
CA LEU A 556 20.30 42.17 35.44
C LEU A 556 20.95 42.49 34.05
N HIS A 557 21.22 43.78 33.82
CA HIS A 557 22.21 44.39 32.89
C HIS A 557 22.20 44.16 31.35
N HIS A 558 21.78 45.24 30.66
CA HIS A 558 22.28 45.74 29.36
C HIS A 558 23.79 46.13 29.42
N PRO A 559 24.57 46.17 28.29
CA PRO A 559 24.51 47.34 27.39
C PRO A 559 24.81 47.17 25.87
N THR A 560 24.26 48.14 25.08
CA THR A 560 24.76 48.73 23.80
C THR A 560 25.01 47.84 22.57
N TRP A 561 24.35 48.06 21.41
CA TRP A 561 24.50 49.16 20.40
C TRP A 561 25.87 49.11 19.67
N SER A 562 26.01 49.35 18.34
CA SER A 562 25.11 50.01 17.36
C SER A 562 25.33 49.52 15.89
N ASN A 563 24.45 49.95 14.97
CA ASN A 563 24.65 49.84 13.51
C ASN A 563 25.74 50.78 12.99
N GLU A 564 26.45 50.40 11.92
CA GLU A 564 26.94 51.39 10.92
C GLU A 564 27.26 50.77 9.54
N SER A 565 27.27 51.61 8.50
CA SER A 565 27.75 51.31 7.13
C SER A 565 28.11 52.65 6.46
N PRO A 566 29.13 52.72 5.56
CA PRO A 566 28.78 52.87 4.13
C PRO A 566 29.84 52.48 3.05
N SER A 567 29.39 52.49 1.79
CA SER A 567 30.07 52.97 0.56
C SER A 567 31.40 52.39 0.00
N GLU A 568 31.26 51.74 -1.17
CA GLU A 568 31.91 52.03 -2.48
C GLU A 568 33.44 51.98 -2.80
N ARG A 569 33.68 51.49 -4.05
CA ARG A 569 34.72 51.83 -5.05
C ARG A 569 36.14 51.24 -4.98
N GLY A 570 36.49 50.45 -6.02
CA GLY A 570 37.87 50.09 -6.39
C GLY A 570 37.98 49.22 -7.66
N ARG A 571 38.75 49.66 -8.67
CA ARG A 571 39.17 48.95 -9.91
C ARG A 571 40.46 49.61 -10.43
N PRO A 572 41.48 48.88 -10.96
CA PRO A 572 41.49 48.59 -12.42
C PRO A 572 42.25 47.31 -12.89
N ALA A 573 42.14 47.03 -14.21
CA ALA A 573 43.08 46.44 -15.21
C ALA A 573 44.32 45.56 -14.85
N ALA A 574 44.90 44.70 -15.74
CA ALA A 574 44.50 44.01 -16.99
C ALA A 574 45.66 43.08 -17.51
N THR A 575 45.48 42.38 -18.67
CA THR A 575 46.49 41.59 -19.46
C THR A 575 47.02 40.26 -18.85
N ALA A 576 47.70 39.30 -19.51
CA ALA A 576 47.60 38.61 -20.83
C ALA A 576 48.58 37.38 -20.83
N GLY A 577 48.61 36.38 -21.74
CA GLY A 577 47.71 35.93 -22.81
C GLY A 577 48.39 35.05 -23.91
N THR A 578 47.70 34.01 -24.45
CA THR A 578 48.03 33.16 -25.66
C THR A 578 49.27 32.22 -25.59
N PHE A 579 49.49 31.16 -26.41
CA PHE A 579 48.70 30.30 -27.34
C PHE A 579 49.39 28.90 -27.43
N PHE A 580 48.71 27.75 -27.65
CA PHE A 580 48.54 26.94 -28.89
C PHE A 580 47.78 25.63 -28.46
N ARG A 581 46.81 25.00 -29.15
CA ARG A 581 46.77 24.28 -30.47
C ARG A 581 47.75 23.10 -30.58
N SER A 582 47.41 21.96 -31.18
CA SER A 582 46.23 21.52 -31.98
C SER A 582 45.06 21.02 -31.07
N ALA A 583 44.09 20.14 -31.40
CA ALA A 583 43.72 19.39 -32.61
C ALA A 583 42.18 19.31 -32.83
N ALA A 584 41.67 18.14 -33.26
CA ALA A 584 40.32 17.85 -33.76
C ALA A 584 39.80 16.50 -33.22
N GLY A 585 38.54 16.07 -33.43
CA GLY A 585 37.39 16.74 -34.07
C GLY A 585 36.23 16.92 -33.07
N ALA A 586 35.00 16.52 -33.35
CA ALA A 586 34.19 16.77 -34.56
C ALA A 586 32.71 16.96 -34.12
N HIS A 587 31.96 17.99 -34.48
CA HIS A 587 32.32 19.32 -35.01
C HIS A 587 31.42 20.39 -34.37
N ALA A 588 31.98 21.57 -34.03
CA ALA A 588 31.22 22.78 -33.64
C ALA A 588 32.09 24.05 -33.81
N HIS A 589 31.49 25.11 -34.37
CA HIS A 589 32.22 26.28 -34.89
C HIS A 589 32.74 27.23 -33.78
N ARG A 590 33.71 28.08 -34.17
CA ARG A 590 34.60 28.84 -33.26
C ARG A 590 33.88 29.77 -32.26
N VAL A 591 32.79 30.44 -32.65
CA VAL A 591 32.01 31.33 -31.78
C VAL A 591 31.24 30.55 -30.73
N LEU A 592 30.49 29.54 -31.16
CA LEU A 592 29.74 28.59 -30.30
C LEU A 592 30.67 27.88 -29.30
N ARG A 593 31.83 27.40 -29.78
CA ARG A 593 32.85 26.74 -28.95
C ARG A 593 33.39 27.66 -27.84
N ARG A 594 33.46 28.99 -28.09
CA ARG A 594 33.85 30.00 -27.08
C ARG A 594 32.78 30.24 -26.00
N LYS A 595 31.50 29.97 -26.30
CA LYS A 595 30.36 29.99 -25.35
C LYS A 595 29.95 28.59 -24.84
N LYS A 596 30.73 27.53 -25.17
CA LYS A 596 30.46 26.11 -24.85
C LYS A 596 29.10 25.57 -25.34
N THR A 597 28.45 26.22 -26.30
CA THR A 597 27.18 25.78 -26.90
C THR A 597 27.40 24.87 -28.12
N ARG A 598 26.52 23.89 -28.33
CA ARG A 598 26.53 23.03 -29.54
C ARG A 598 26.03 23.78 -30.78
N CYS A 599 26.43 23.32 -31.97
CA CYS A 599 25.86 23.77 -33.25
C CYS A 599 24.74 22.83 -33.70
N SER A 600 23.75 23.36 -34.42
CA SER A 600 22.69 22.61 -35.12
C SER A 600 23.14 22.04 -36.48
N GLY A 601 24.17 22.62 -37.10
CA GLY A 601 24.74 22.13 -38.37
C GLY A 601 24.08 22.66 -39.65
N GLU A 602 23.02 23.46 -39.55
CA GLU A 602 22.25 23.99 -40.69
C GLU A 602 23.15 24.87 -41.60
N LYS A 603 23.34 24.51 -42.88
CA LYS A 603 23.98 25.37 -43.90
C LYS A 603 22.92 26.28 -44.56
N PRO A 604 23.25 27.51 -45.03
CA PRO A 604 24.56 28.17 -44.99
C PRO A 604 24.82 28.97 -43.69
N ILE A 605 23.84 29.07 -42.78
CA ILE A 605 24.01 29.74 -41.49
C ILE A 605 23.16 29.01 -40.44
N CYS A 606 23.75 28.67 -39.30
CA CYS A 606 23.00 28.01 -38.22
C CYS A 606 22.18 29.01 -37.41
N ALA A 607 21.07 28.55 -36.80
CA ALA A 607 20.10 29.37 -36.07
C ALA A 607 20.66 30.14 -34.83
N PHE A 608 21.94 29.92 -34.49
CA PHE A 608 22.68 30.67 -33.46
C PHE A 608 23.62 31.73 -34.06
N CYS A 609 24.23 31.47 -35.22
CA CYS A 609 25.03 32.47 -35.94
C CYS A 609 24.13 33.52 -36.61
N ALA A 610 22.98 33.11 -37.17
CA ALA A 610 21.93 34.01 -37.67
C ALA A 610 21.55 35.07 -36.61
N ARG A 611 21.24 34.59 -35.40
CA ARG A 611 20.76 35.38 -34.26
C ARG A 611 21.81 36.30 -33.63
N LEU A 612 23.07 36.19 -34.06
CA LEU A 612 24.20 37.02 -33.61
C LEU A 612 24.80 37.86 -34.74
N GLY A 613 24.22 37.84 -35.95
CA GLY A 613 24.72 38.62 -37.09
C GLY A 613 26.15 38.24 -37.51
N HIS A 614 26.46 36.93 -37.52
CA HIS A 614 27.81 36.44 -37.83
C HIS A 614 27.78 35.40 -38.97
N GLU A 615 28.68 35.59 -39.94
CA GLU A 615 28.90 34.66 -41.05
C GLU A 615 29.30 33.26 -40.54
N CYS A 616 28.77 32.20 -41.15
CA CYS A 616 29.05 30.82 -40.77
C CYS A 616 29.64 30.06 -41.97
N ARG A 617 30.76 29.37 -41.77
CA ARG A 617 31.44 28.54 -42.78
C ARG A 617 31.58 27.11 -42.30
N TYR A 618 31.53 26.19 -43.26
CA TYR A 618 31.50 24.74 -43.07
C TYR A 618 32.55 24.13 -44.00
N ASP A 619 33.38 23.24 -43.48
CA ASP A 619 34.29 22.42 -44.27
C ASP A 619 33.57 21.13 -44.70
N ASP A 620 33.94 20.56 -45.84
CA ASP A 620 33.25 19.40 -46.45
C ASP A 620 34.13 18.14 -46.45
N GLY A 621 33.56 17.02 -46.00
CA GLY A 621 34.20 15.70 -45.92
C GLY A 621 33.18 14.55 -45.73
N PRO A 622 33.46 13.33 -46.21
CA PRO A 622 32.44 12.31 -46.44
C PRO A 622 32.08 11.43 -45.22
N LEU A 623 30.91 10.77 -45.32
CA LEU A 623 30.30 9.90 -44.30
C LEU A 623 30.60 8.41 -44.52
N ALA A 624 30.45 7.60 -43.47
CA ALA A 624 30.59 6.14 -43.48
C ALA A 624 29.22 5.42 -43.31
N PRO A 625 29.06 4.17 -43.82
CA PRO A 625 27.77 3.47 -43.88
C PRO A 625 27.33 2.78 -42.56
N PRO A 626 26.04 2.44 -42.41
CA PRO A 626 25.48 1.81 -41.20
C PRO A 626 25.73 0.28 -41.11
N ARG A 627 25.54 -0.28 -39.91
CA ARG A 627 25.51 -1.74 -39.64
C ARG A 627 24.05 -2.24 -39.47
N PRO A 628 23.77 -3.53 -39.76
CA PRO A 628 22.46 -4.14 -39.55
C PRO A 628 22.14 -4.42 -38.07
N ALA A 629 20.87 -4.71 -37.78
CA ALA A 629 20.36 -5.07 -36.45
C ALA A 629 20.26 -6.61 -36.27
N PRO A 630 20.28 -7.13 -35.03
CA PRO A 630 20.04 -8.54 -34.74
C PRO A 630 18.55 -8.86 -34.54
N ASP A 631 18.15 -10.07 -34.92
CA ASP A 631 16.82 -10.62 -34.62
C ASP A 631 16.67 -11.03 -33.15
N VAL A 632 15.43 -10.99 -32.65
CA VAL A 632 15.04 -11.54 -31.34
C VAL A 632 13.73 -12.33 -31.49
N ALA A 633 13.84 -13.66 -31.49
CA ALA A 633 12.68 -14.55 -31.45
C ALA A 633 12.18 -14.74 -30.01
N SER A 634 10.87 -14.94 -29.83
CA SER A 634 10.21 -15.04 -28.52
C SER A 634 9.96 -16.50 -28.09
N SER A 635 10.34 -16.86 -26.85
CA SER A 635 10.06 -18.18 -26.24
C SER A 635 9.06 -18.16 -25.07
N ASP A 636 8.97 -17.06 -24.32
CA ASP A 636 8.39 -17.10 -22.96
C ASP A 636 6.87 -16.92 -22.89
N SER A 637 6.24 -16.38 -23.94
CA SER A 637 4.80 -16.07 -23.96
C SER A 637 3.90 -17.31 -23.97
N ALA A 638 4.32 -18.42 -24.59
CA ALA A 638 3.54 -19.65 -24.65
C ALA A 638 3.46 -20.38 -23.29
N ASN A 639 4.50 -20.26 -22.46
CA ASN A 639 4.67 -21.08 -21.26
C ASN A 639 3.82 -20.60 -20.07
N LEU A 640 3.36 -19.35 -20.09
CA LEU A 640 2.48 -18.81 -19.04
C LEU A 640 1.02 -19.25 -19.21
N ALA A 641 0.49 -19.20 -20.44
CA ALA A 641 -0.91 -19.55 -20.72
C ALA A 641 -1.21 -21.03 -20.40
N ALA A 642 -0.30 -21.94 -20.78
CA ALA A 642 -0.42 -23.37 -20.45
C ALA A 642 -0.47 -23.63 -18.93
N ARG A 643 0.29 -22.85 -18.15
CA ARG A 643 0.35 -22.98 -16.68
C ARG A 643 -0.88 -22.40 -15.97
N VAL A 644 -1.52 -21.37 -16.54
CA VAL A 644 -2.79 -20.83 -16.04
C VAL A 644 -3.93 -21.82 -16.31
N ALA A 645 -4.05 -22.32 -17.54
CA ALA A 645 -5.07 -23.31 -17.90
C ALA A 645 -4.98 -24.60 -17.06
N LEU A 646 -3.76 -25.05 -16.73
CA LEU A 646 -3.52 -26.21 -15.85
C LEU A 646 -3.92 -25.96 -14.38
N LEU A 647 -3.89 -24.70 -13.91
CA LEU A 647 -4.36 -24.31 -12.59
C LEU A 647 -5.88 -24.15 -12.54
N GLU A 648 -6.48 -23.52 -13.56
CA GLU A 648 -7.93 -23.35 -13.68
C GLU A 648 -8.63 -24.71 -13.82
N SER A 649 -8.09 -25.61 -14.65
CA SER A 649 -8.55 -27.00 -14.78
C SER A 649 -8.53 -27.75 -13.44
N ARG A 650 -7.48 -27.58 -12.63
CA ARG A 650 -7.37 -28.21 -11.31
C ARG A 650 -8.35 -27.62 -10.28
N LEU A 651 -8.60 -26.32 -10.31
CA LEU A 651 -9.59 -25.68 -9.44
C LEU A 651 -11.03 -26.07 -9.80
N SER A 652 -11.33 -26.32 -11.08
CA SER A 652 -12.66 -26.74 -11.54
C SER A 652 -13.07 -28.18 -11.19
N LEU A 653 -12.17 -28.96 -10.56
CA LEU A 653 -12.37 -30.38 -10.21
C LEU A 653 -12.44 -30.64 -8.69
N MET A 654 -12.49 -29.60 -7.86
CA MET A 654 -12.56 -29.74 -6.40
C MET A 654 -14.00 -29.64 -5.89
N ASP A 655 -14.51 -30.72 -5.31
CA ASP A 655 -15.83 -30.77 -4.66
C ASP A 655 -15.80 -29.99 -3.33
N PRO A 656 -16.84 -29.21 -2.97
CA PRO A 656 -16.79 -28.32 -1.79
C PRO A 656 -16.57 -28.99 -0.43
N ASN A 657 -16.76 -30.31 -0.33
CA ASN A 657 -16.51 -31.07 0.90
C ASN A 657 -15.05 -31.59 1.03
N SER A 658 -14.18 -31.37 0.03
CA SER A 658 -12.80 -31.89 0.01
C SER A 658 -11.79 -31.08 0.86
N LEU A 659 -12.22 -30.56 2.01
CA LEU A 659 -11.36 -29.81 2.96
C LEU A 659 -10.76 -30.67 4.09
N GLU A 660 -11.16 -31.94 4.19
CA GLU A 660 -10.50 -32.94 5.03
C GLU A 660 -9.53 -33.81 4.21
N THR A 661 -8.39 -34.19 4.81
CA THR A 661 -7.34 -35.07 4.26
C THR A 661 -6.57 -34.58 3.00
N LEU A 662 -5.59 -33.70 3.20
CA LEU A 662 -4.35 -33.74 2.42
C LEU A 662 -3.35 -34.70 3.10
N SER A 663 -3.58 -36.00 2.92
CA SER A 663 -2.82 -37.09 3.54
C SER A 663 -2.37 -38.11 2.49
N GLY A 664 -1.15 -38.64 2.61
CA GLY A 664 -0.70 -39.82 1.86
C GLY A 664 0.80 -39.88 1.57
N PRO A 665 1.28 -40.97 0.94
CA PRO A 665 0.57 -42.24 0.74
C PRO A 665 0.60 -43.10 2.01
N HIS A 666 -0.26 -44.13 2.06
CA HIS A 666 -0.12 -45.19 3.05
C HIS A 666 0.85 -46.25 2.50
N GLU A 667 2.01 -46.43 3.14
CA GLU A 667 2.64 -47.75 3.20
C GLU A 667 1.82 -48.65 4.15
N ASP A 668 1.97 -49.97 4.04
CA ASP A 668 1.28 -50.90 4.94
C ASP A 668 1.60 -50.59 6.41
N PRO A 669 0.61 -50.65 7.32
CA PRO A 669 0.78 -50.18 8.68
C PRO A 669 1.82 -51.03 9.42
N PRO A 670 2.83 -50.42 10.08
CA PRO A 670 3.60 -51.14 11.07
C PRO A 670 2.65 -51.64 12.18
N PRO A 671 2.89 -52.84 12.74
CA PRO A 671 1.99 -53.43 13.74
C PRO A 671 1.84 -52.49 14.94
N ALA A 672 0.60 -52.33 15.39
CA ALA A 672 0.13 -51.29 16.32
C ALA A 672 1.15 -50.86 17.39
N GLY A 673 1.81 -49.72 17.17
CA GLY A 673 2.83 -49.19 18.07
C GLY A 673 3.11 -47.70 17.88
N GLY A 674 2.89 -46.92 18.93
CA GLY A 674 3.35 -45.52 19.05
C GLY A 674 2.41 -44.48 18.44
N ALA A 675 1.67 -43.76 19.30
CA ALA A 675 1.26 -42.41 18.96
C ALA A 675 2.51 -41.49 18.94
N ASN A 676 2.52 -40.46 18.10
CA ASN A 676 3.63 -39.51 18.04
C ASN A 676 3.81 -38.81 19.41
N LYS A 677 4.95 -39.02 20.07
CA LYS A 677 5.24 -38.47 21.42
C LYS A 677 5.29 -36.95 21.49
N PHE A 678 5.31 -36.25 20.36
CA PHE A 678 5.28 -34.79 20.26
C PHE A 678 3.91 -34.23 19.85
N SER A 679 2.85 -35.06 19.85
CA SER A 679 1.47 -34.62 19.61
C SER A 679 0.84 -33.86 20.79
N CYS A 680 1.48 -33.88 21.97
CA CYS A 680 1.09 -33.14 23.17
C CYS A 680 2.32 -32.64 23.94
N LEU A 681 2.10 -31.76 24.93
CA LEU A 681 3.16 -31.30 25.82
C LEU A 681 3.73 -32.48 26.65
N PRO A 682 5.05 -32.52 26.89
CA PRO A 682 5.70 -33.59 27.65
C PRO A 682 5.48 -33.40 29.17
N SER A 683 6.08 -34.27 29.98
CA SER A 683 6.01 -34.16 31.45
C SER A 683 6.62 -32.85 31.96
N VAL A 684 6.20 -32.41 33.15
CA VAL A 684 6.66 -31.16 33.79
C VAL A 684 8.19 -31.13 33.96
N GLU A 685 8.82 -32.27 34.21
CA GLU A 685 10.26 -32.45 34.26
C GLU A 685 10.96 -32.07 32.94
N VAL A 686 10.42 -32.51 31.79
CA VAL A 686 10.93 -32.15 30.45
C VAL A 686 10.64 -30.68 30.13
N LEU A 687 9.52 -30.12 30.61
CA LEU A 687 9.23 -28.68 30.49
C LEU A 687 10.19 -27.83 31.34
N GLN A 688 10.63 -28.33 32.49
CA GLN A 688 11.61 -27.67 33.37
C GLN A 688 13.03 -27.72 32.77
N ASP A 689 13.47 -28.88 32.26
CA ASP A 689 14.73 -28.98 31.49
C ASP A 689 14.74 -28.05 30.28
N ALA A 690 13.65 -28.08 29.48
CA ALA A 690 13.51 -27.21 28.33
C ALA A 690 13.51 -25.70 28.72
N ALA A 691 13.09 -25.36 29.93
CA ALA A 691 13.22 -23.99 30.43
C ALA A 691 14.65 -23.62 30.81
N ASP A 692 15.41 -24.51 31.46
CA ASP A 692 16.84 -24.32 31.70
C ASP A 692 17.63 -24.19 30.38
N VAL A 693 17.28 -24.98 29.38
CA VAL A 693 17.81 -24.88 28.01
C VAL A 693 17.42 -23.54 27.37
N TYR A 694 16.17 -23.10 27.49
CA TYR A 694 15.71 -21.83 26.91
C TYR A 694 16.43 -20.61 27.52
N PHE A 695 16.49 -20.51 28.85
CA PHE A 695 17.11 -19.37 29.51
C PHE A 695 18.64 -19.35 29.37
N ARG A 696 19.27 -20.50 29.08
CA ARG A 696 20.71 -20.60 28.79
C ARG A 696 21.07 -20.29 27.33
N HIS A 697 20.27 -20.72 26.35
CA HIS A 697 20.64 -20.70 24.92
C HIS A 697 19.77 -19.80 24.02
N CYS A 698 18.57 -19.40 24.46
CA CYS A 698 17.58 -18.71 23.61
C CYS A 698 17.25 -17.29 24.09
N GLN A 699 17.07 -17.11 25.40
CA GLN A 699 16.84 -15.81 26.01
C GLN A 699 18.08 -14.91 25.81
N ASN A 700 17.85 -13.63 25.49
CA ASN A 700 18.87 -12.62 25.21
C ASN A 700 19.80 -12.96 24.03
N GLN A 701 19.34 -13.82 23.11
CA GLN A 701 20.13 -14.33 21.99
C GLN A 701 19.43 -14.21 20.60
N PRO A 702 19.15 -12.99 20.11
CA PRO A 702 19.19 -11.71 20.81
C PRO A 702 17.81 -11.33 21.38
N TYR A 703 16.82 -12.24 21.29
CA TYR A 703 15.43 -11.97 21.67
C TYR A 703 15.22 -12.20 23.17
N CYS A 704 14.41 -11.35 23.77
CA CYS A 704 14.05 -11.37 25.19
C CYS A 704 12.53 -11.24 25.31
N TYR A 705 11.83 -12.30 25.71
CA TYR A 705 10.36 -12.32 25.73
C TYR A 705 9.78 -12.31 27.15
N PHE A 706 10.49 -12.93 28.10
CA PHE A 706 9.98 -13.26 29.42
C PHE A 706 10.82 -12.66 30.54
N LEU A 707 10.22 -12.47 31.71
CA LEU A 707 10.95 -12.44 32.97
C LEU A 707 11.09 -13.87 33.50
N GLU A 708 12.32 -14.35 33.69
CA GLU A 708 12.58 -15.77 34.05
C GLU A 708 11.87 -16.20 35.34
N SER A 709 11.89 -15.36 36.38
CA SER A 709 11.20 -15.65 37.65
C SER A 709 9.68 -15.78 37.47
N THR A 710 9.06 -14.86 36.72
CA THR A 710 7.62 -14.88 36.43
C THR A 710 7.24 -16.05 35.51
N PHE A 711 8.05 -16.36 34.49
CA PHE A 711 7.82 -17.50 33.62
C PHE A 711 7.92 -18.82 34.37
N ARG A 712 8.99 -19.01 35.17
CA ARG A 712 9.16 -20.22 35.99
C ARG A 712 8.03 -20.36 37.02
N GLN A 713 7.61 -19.28 37.66
CA GLN A 713 6.44 -19.31 38.55
C GLN A 713 5.19 -19.80 37.81
N ARG A 714 4.83 -19.14 36.69
CA ARG A 714 3.64 -19.51 35.90
C ARG A 714 3.70 -20.92 35.32
N LEU A 715 4.90 -21.44 35.01
CA LEU A 715 5.11 -22.83 34.59
C LEU A 715 4.79 -23.83 35.72
N HIS A 716 5.21 -23.56 36.96
CA HIS A 716 4.88 -24.40 38.12
C HIS A 716 3.41 -24.31 38.52
N GLU A 717 2.77 -23.16 38.30
CA GLU A 717 1.33 -22.93 38.53
C GLU A 717 0.44 -23.52 37.42
N GLY A 718 1.00 -23.92 36.27
CA GLY A 718 0.23 -24.33 35.10
C GLY A 718 -0.53 -23.19 34.39
N SER A 719 -0.12 -21.93 34.61
CA SER A 719 -0.82 -20.72 34.14
C SER A 719 -0.27 -20.11 32.85
N LEU A 720 0.53 -20.88 32.08
CA LEU A 720 1.03 -20.54 30.75
C LEU A 720 0.15 -21.16 29.65
N PRO A 721 -0.26 -20.42 28.59
CA PRO A 721 -1.05 -20.98 27.50
C PRO A 721 -0.35 -22.11 26.73
N SER A 722 -1.12 -23.08 26.26
CA SER A 722 -0.64 -24.24 25.48
C SER A 722 0.15 -23.84 24.23
N TYR A 723 -0.38 -22.96 23.38
CA TYR A 723 0.34 -22.43 22.22
C TYR A 723 1.67 -21.73 22.56
N LEU A 724 1.75 -21.05 23.72
CA LEU A 724 2.99 -20.43 24.17
C LEU A 724 4.00 -21.51 24.53
N LEU A 725 3.60 -22.51 25.33
CA LEU A 725 4.43 -23.66 25.68
C LEU A 725 4.89 -24.42 24.43
N TYR A 726 4.01 -24.70 23.46
CA TYR A 726 4.38 -25.34 22.20
C TYR A 726 5.41 -24.50 21.40
N SER A 727 5.20 -23.19 21.26
CA SER A 727 6.16 -22.32 20.55
C SER A 727 7.52 -22.24 21.28
N PHE A 728 7.50 -22.24 22.61
CA PHE A 728 8.66 -22.26 23.49
C PHE A 728 9.46 -23.56 23.35
N MET A 729 8.79 -24.72 23.41
CA MET A 729 9.43 -26.02 23.19
C MET A 729 10.04 -26.11 21.78
N ALA A 730 9.35 -25.62 20.75
CA ALA A 730 9.87 -25.61 19.38
C ALA A 730 11.12 -24.71 19.21
N VAL A 731 11.36 -23.75 20.11
CA VAL A 731 12.62 -22.99 20.20
C VAL A 731 13.66 -23.72 21.06
N ALA A 732 13.28 -24.16 22.26
CA ALA A 732 14.19 -24.75 23.26
C ALA A 732 14.77 -26.10 22.83
N THR A 733 13.96 -27.00 22.27
CA THR A 733 14.39 -28.35 21.87
C THR A 733 15.63 -28.35 20.96
N ARG A 734 15.84 -27.29 20.16
CA ARG A 734 17.04 -27.08 19.33
C ARG A 734 18.37 -27.27 20.07
N PHE A 735 18.41 -26.98 21.36
CA PHE A 735 19.61 -27.05 22.19
C PHE A 735 19.50 -28.09 23.33
N SER A 736 18.40 -28.85 23.42
CA SER A 736 18.20 -29.81 24.51
C SER A 736 18.95 -31.12 24.23
N THR A 737 19.77 -31.52 25.21
CA THR A 737 20.42 -32.84 25.27
C THR A 737 19.59 -33.85 26.06
N HIS A 738 18.33 -33.55 26.38
CA HIS A 738 17.49 -34.42 27.19
C HIS A 738 17.06 -35.68 26.40
N PRO A 739 17.15 -36.91 26.96
CA PRO A 739 16.86 -38.16 26.24
C PRO A 739 15.47 -38.25 25.58
N PHE A 740 14.50 -37.46 26.05
CA PHE A 740 13.18 -37.35 25.41
C PHE A 740 13.24 -36.89 23.94
N PHE A 741 14.24 -36.07 23.57
CA PHE A 741 14.42 -35.53 22.22
C PHE A 741 15.48 -36.23 21.37
N GLU A 742 16.25 -37.16 21.96
CA GLU A 742 17.35 -37.89 21.32
C GLU A 742 16.93 -38.47 19.95
N ASP A 743 17.76 -38.22 18.93
CA ASP A 743 17.55 -38.49 17.49
C ASP A 743 16.30 -37.88 16.82
N HIS A 744 15.43 -37.16 17.55
CA HIS A 744 14.11 -36.71 17.06
C HIS A 744 13.90 -35.19 17.12
N HIS A 745 14.94 -34.39 17.42
CA HIS A 745 14.85 -32.92 17.58
C HIS A 745 14.14 -32.23 16.41
N ALA A 746 14.46 -32.60 15.17
CA ALA A 746 13.91 -31.96 13.96
C ALA A 746 12.39 -32.21 13.79
N GLU A 747 11.90 -33.35 14.28
CA GLU A 747 10.47 -33.71 14.29
C GLU A 747 9.74 -32.96 15.41
N ALA A 748 10.27 -33.00 16.63
CA ALA A 748 9.72 -32.31 17.79
C ALA A 748 9.52 -30.81 17.54
N ILE A 749 10.52 -30.15 16.97
CA ILE A 749 10.46 -28.73 16.56
C ILE A 749 9.33 -28.49 15.54
N GLU A 750 9.13 -29.40 14.58
CA GLU A 750 8.06 -29.24 13.58
C GLU A 750 6.67 -29.44 14.19
N SER A 751 6.50 -30.49 15.00
CA SER A 751 5.20 -30.83 15.59
C SER A 751 4.75 -29.77 16.60
N TYR A 752 5.63 -29.31 17.48
CA TYR A 752 5.31 -28.21 18.40
C TYR A 752 5.11 -26.87 17.68
N ALA A 753 5.90 -26.56 16.63
CA ALA A 753 5.66 -25.35 15.83
C ALA A 753 4.31 -25.38 15.08
N ARG A 754 3.85 -26.57 14.66
CA ARG A 754 2.54 -26.78 14.01
C ARG A 754 1.39 -26.63 15.01
N LEU A 755 1.48 -27.27 16.18
CA LEU A 755 0.47 -27.19 17.24
C LEU A 755 0.27 -25.74 17.73
N ALA A 756 1.36 -25.05 18.05
CA ALA A 756 1.33 -23.64 18.42
C ALA A 756 0.65 -22.76 17.36
N TRP A 757 0.97 -22.99 16.08
CA TRP A 757 0.41 -22.19 14.98
C TRP A 757 -1.10 -22.46 14.78
N SER A 758 -1.56 -23.70 14.97
CA SER A 758 -2.97 -24.06 14.88
C SER A 758 -3.80 -23.33 15.94
N GLU A 759 -3.41 -23.44 17.22
CA GLU A 759 -4.09 -22.77 18.33
C GLU A 759 -4.06 -21.23 18.21
N ILE A 760 -2.95 -20.65 17.73
CA ILE A 760 -2.86 -19.19 17.49
C ILE A 760 -3.88 -18.77 16.42
N LEU A 761 -3.99 -19.51 15.31
CA LEU A 761 -4.97 -19.17 14.26
C LEU A 761 -6.41 -19.31 14.78
N GLU A 762 -6.72 -20.40 15.48
CA GLU A 762 -8.05 -20.67 16.04
C GLU A 762 -8.49 -19.56 17.01
N LYS A 763 -7.61 -19.11 17.90
CA LYS A 763 -7.91 -18.00 18.85
C LYS A 763 -7.88 -16.61 18.23
N SER A 764 -7.03 -16.37 17.24
CA SER A 764 -6.87 -15.02 16.64
C SER A 764 -7.98 -14.67 15.64
N PHE A 765 -8.79 -15.65 15.24
CA PHE A 765 -9.87 -15.50 14.27
C PHE A 765 -11.22 -16.07 14.76
N SER A 766 -11.35 -16.35 16.07
CA SER A 766 -12.64 -16.60 16.71
C SER A 766 -13.42 -15.30 16.94
N ASP A 767 -14.74 -15.38 17.14
CA ASP A 767 -15.59 -14.19 17.37
C ASP A 767 -15.12 -13.34 18.56
N ASP A 768 -14.60 -13.96 19.62
CA ASP A 768 -14.09 -13.28 20.82
C ASP A 768 -12.77 -12.52 20.63
N HIS A 769 -12.01 -12.79 19.55
CA HIS A 769 -10.73 -12.14 19.23
C HIS A 769 -9.70 -12.15 20.38
N ASP A 770 -9.51 -13.31 21.01
CA ASP A 770 -8.80 -13.53 22.28
C ASP A 770 -7.25 -13.51 22.14
N VAL A 771 -6.71 -12.37 21.65
CA VAL A 771 -5.28 -12.13 21.39
C VAL A 771 -4.62 -11.43 22.58
N ASP A 772 -3.50 -11.98 23.06
CA ASP A 772 -2.76 -11.48 24.24
C ASP A 772 -1.24 -11.33 24.01
N VAL A 773 -0.49 -10.98 25.07
CA VAL A 773 0.98 -10.86 25.01
C VAL A 773 1.64 -12.20 24.69
N SER A 774 1.12 -13.31 25.22
CA SER A 774 1.58 -14.68 24.92
C SER A 774 1.44 -15.00 23.44
N THR A 775 0.37 -14.53 22.80
CA THR A 775 0.10 -14.70 21.36
C THR A 775 1.16 -13.96 20.52
N VAL A 776 1.57 -12.76 20.94
CA VAL A 776 2.69 -12.02 20.31
C VAL A 776 4.01 -12.78 20.48
N GLN A 777 4.34 -13.19 21.71
CA GLN A 777 5.57 -13.93 22.04
C GLN A 777 5.67 -15.21 21.18
N ALA A 778 4.59 -16.00 21.12
CA ALA A 778 4.51 -17.25 20.40
C ALA A 778 4.63 -17.05 18.87
N ALA A 779 3.87 -16.11 18.28
CA ALA A 779 3.95 -15.80 16.85
C ALA A 779 5.36 -15.36 16.43
N ASN A 780 6.05 -14.57 17.25
CA ASN A 780 7.40 -14.09 16.98
C ASN A 780 8.45 -15.23 17.09
N MET A 781 8.32 -16.12 18.07
CA MET A 781 9.16 -17.33 18.19
C MET A 781 8.98 -18.27 16.99
N LEU A 782 7.74 -18.50 16.55
CA LEU A 782 7.46 -19.31 15.36
C LEU A 782 8.04 -18.71 14.07
N ALA A 783 8.08 -17.38 13.96
CA ALA A 783 8.72 -16.71 12.84
C ALA A 783 10.24 -16.96 12.78
N VAL A 784 10.93 -16.98 13.93
CA VAL A 784 12.36 -17.32 14.00
C VAL A 784 12.59 -18.75 13.47
N ILE A 785 11.76 -19.72 13.89
CA ILE A 785 11.87 -21.12 13.46
C ILE A 785 11.70 -21.24 11.94
N ASP A 786 10.63 -20.66 11.38
CA ASP A 786 10.39 -20.71 9.93
C ASP A 786 11.47 -19.98 9.12
N PHE A 787 12.04 -18.88 9.64
CA PHE A 787 13.13 -18.19 8.95
C PHE A 787 14.38 -19.06 8.87
N VAL A 788 14.74 -19.71 9.99
CA VAL A 788 15.90 -20.58 10.12
C VAL A 788 15.80 -21.85 9.26
N ARG A 789 14.60 -22.43 9.12
CA ARG A 789 14.31 -23.56 8.21
C ARG A 789 14.17 -23.14 6.74
N GLY A 790 14.47 -21.87 6.42
CA GLY A 790 14.42 -21.31 5.07
C GLY A 790 13.02 -21.06 4.52
N ARG A 791 11.96 -21.26 5.32
CA ARG A 791 10.57 -20.89 5.05
C ARG A 791 10.37 -19.37 5.21
N HIS A 792 11.34 -18.59 4.75
CA HIS A 792 11.48 -17.14 4.86
C HIS A 792 10.23 -16.35 4.41
N ARG A 793 9.35 -16.89 3.56
CA ARG A 793 8.04 -16.31 3.21
C ARG A 793 7.02 -16.47 4.34
N LEU A 794 6.86 -17.68 4.88
CA LEU A 794 5.97 -17.95 6.01
C LEU A 794 6.43 -17.20 7.27
N ALA A 795 7.74 -17.16 7.51
CA ALA A 795 8.35 -16.33 8.55
C ALA A 795 7.96 -14.85 8.41
N TRP A 796 8.05 -14.29 7.19
CA TRP A 796 7.66 -12.89 6.94
C TRP A 796 6.17 -12.64 7.23
N THR A 797 5.29 -13.56 6.88
CA THR A 797 3.87 -13.49 7.26
C THR A 797 3.68 -13.51 8.78
N LYS A 798 4.40 -14.38 9.50
CA LYS A 798 4.35 -14.47 10.96
C LYS A 798 4.91 -13.23 11.67
N ILE A 799 5.93 -12.57 11.10
CA ILE A 799 6.45 -11.27 11.58
C ILE A 799 5.44 -10.15 11.32
N GLY A 800 4.84 -10.11 10.12
CA GLY A 800 3.75 -9.18 9.84
C GLY A 800 2.58 -9.33 10.80
N LEU A 801 2.27 -10.56 11.21
CA LEU A 801 1.22 -10.86 12.19
C LEU A 801 1.64 -10.50 13.63
N SER A 802 2.86 -10.85 14.08
CA SER A 802 3.35 -10.48 15.43
C SER A 802 3.45 -8.96 15.61
N VAL A 803 3.86 -8.23 14.57
CA VAL A 803 3.80 -6.75 14.52
C VAL A 803 2.38 -6.23 14.68
N ARG A 804 1.38 -6.84 14.03
CA ARG A 804 -0.03 -6.39 14.13
C ARG A 804 -0.66 -6.75 15.48
N PHE A 805 -0.40 -7.92 16.05
CA PHE A 805 -0.80 -8.29 17.41
C PHE A 805 -0.14 -7.37 18.46
N ALA A 806 1.14 -7.03 18.29
CA ALA A 806 1.83 -6.09 19.16
C ALA A 806 1.21 -4.67 19.07
N GLN A 807 0.74 -4.25 17.90
CA GLN A 807 0.09 -2.96 17.69
C GLN A 807 -1.36 -2.92 18.20
N SER A 808 -2.16 -3.98 18.04
CA SER A 808 -3.52 -4.04 18.61
C SER A 808 -3.49 -3.98 20.14
N LEU A 809 -2.51 -4.66 20.76
CA LEU A 809 -2.24 -4.63 22.20
C LEU A 809 -1.49 -3.38 22.69
N ARG A 810 -1.20 -2.43 21.78
CA ARG A 810 -0.50 -1.15 22.01
C ARG A 810 0.90 -1.29 22.63
N LEU A 811 1.59 -2.41 22.38
CA LEU A 811 2.92 -2.68 22.95
C LEU A 811 4.00 -1.69 22.44
N ASN A 812 3.75 -0.95 21.36
CA ASN A 812 4.63 0.12 20.84
C ASN A 812 4.49 1.46 21.60
N THR A 813 3.74 1.49 22.69
CA THR A 813 3.47 2.64 23.56
C THR A 813 3.72 2.28 25.03
N GLU A 814 4.05 3.26 25.87
CA GLU A 814 4.35 2.99 27.30
C GLU A 814 3.16 2.31 28.01
N PRO A 815 3.40 1.23 28.78
CA PRO A 815 2.34 0.39 29.34
C PRO A 815 1.60 1.09 30.50
N GLU A 816 0.33 0.72 30.64
CA GLU A 816 -0.65 1.49 31.40
C GLU A 816 -0.32 1.58 32.91
N PRO A 817 -0.53 2.74 33.59
CA PRO A 817 -0.03 2.95 34.95
C PRO A 817 -0.50 1.95 36.01
N TRP A 818 -1.67 1.35 35.84
CA TRP A 818 -2.25 0.36 36.76
C TRP A 818 -1.69 -1.06 36.65
N ARG A 819 -0.95 -1.39 35.57
CA ARG A 819 -0.33 -2.72 35.43
C ARG A 819 0.77 -2.96 36.46
N SER A 820 1.00 -4.23 36.81
CA SER A 820 2.11 -4.62 37.68
C SER A 820 3.48 -4.29 37.06
N PRO A 821 4.55 -4.11 37.86
CA PRO A 821 5.89 -3.85 37.32
C PRO A 821 6.39 -4.95 36.38
N SER A 822 6.11 -6.21 36.68
CA SER A 822 6.48 -7.37 35.84
C SER A 822 5.76 -7.36 34.48
N GLU A 823 4.44 -7.14 34.45
CA GLU A 823 3.70 -6.99 33.17
C GLU A 823 4.25 -5.85 32.31
N LYS A 824 4.59 -4.70 32.92
CA LYS A 824 5.13 -3.53 32.21
C LYS A 824 6.47 -3.85 31.56
N VAL A 825 7.35 -4.57 32.28
CA VAL A 825 8.62 -5.02 31.74
C VAL A 825 8.41 -6.08 30.65
N GLU A 826 7.61 -7.12 30.89
CA GLU A 826 7.41 -8.20 29.91
C GLU A 826 6.76 -7.71 28.61
N ARG A 827 5.81 -6.77 28.68
CA ARG A 827 5.25 -6.06 27.50
C ARG A 827 6.32 -5.29 26.74
N ARG A 828 7.24 -4.59 27.44
CA ARG A 828 8.35 -3.84 26.84
C ARG A 828 9.39 -4.77 26.18
N LEU A 829 9.78 -5.85 26.85
CA LEU A 829 10.69 -6.88 26.31
C LEU A 829 10.10 -7.53 25.05
N THR A 830 8.82 -7.93 25.12
CA THR A 830 8.09 -8.52 23.99
C THR A 830 8.07 -7.60 22.76
N PHE A 831 7.72 -6.32 22.92
CA PHE A 831 7.74 -5.38 21.79
C PHE A 831 9.12 -5.23 21.17
N TRP A 832 10.16 -5.00 21.99
CA TRP A 832 11.51 -4.81 21.47
C TRP A 832 12.07 -6.06 20.80
N SER A 833 11.63 -7.26 21.19
CA SER A 833 11.94 -8.51 20.46
C SER A 833 11.20 -8.66 19.12
N VAL A 834 9.97 -8.15 19.00
CA VAL A 834 9.27 -8.05 17.70
C VAL A 834 9.97 -7.04 16.78
N TYR A 835 10.29 -5.86 17.32
CA TYR A 835 11.05 -4.82 16.61
C TYR A 835 12.41 -5.35 16.13
N LEU A 836 13.16 -6.02 17.00
CA LEU A 836 14.47 -6.57 16.67
C LEU A 836 14.37 -7.62 15.57
N LEU A 837 13.40 -8.54 15.63
CA LEU A 837 13.20 -9.54 14.58
C LEU A 837 12.91 -8.89 13.22
N ASP A 838 12.01 -7.91 13.16
CA ASP A 838 11.69 -7.14 11.94
C ASP A 838 12.94 -6.49 11.31
N LYS A 839 13.84 -5.92 12.13
CA LYS A 839 15.11 -5.36 11.62
C LYS A 839 16.06 -6.44 11.11
N LEU A 840 16.22 -7.54 11.86
CA LEU A 840 17.20 -8.59 11.54
C LEU A 840 16.83 -9.42 10.31
N VAL A 841 15.55 -9.61 9.98
CA VAL A 841 15.14 -10.33 8.75
C VAL A 841 15.11 -9.46 7.49
N SER A 842 15.27 -8.14 7.64
CA SER A 842 15.16 -7.15 6.57
C SER A 842 16.39 -6.90 5.68
N PRO A 843 17.63 -7.38 5.94
CA PRO A 843 18.75 -7.21 5.01
C PRO A 843 18.54 -7.93 3.66
N GLY A 844 17.88 -7.25 2.72
CA GLY A 844 17.56 -7.78 1.40
C GLY A 844 16.83 -6.77 0.50
N ARG A 845 16.79 -7.04 -0.80
CA ARG A 845 16.28 -6.10 -1.82
C ARG A 845 14.78 -5.85 -1.74
N TYR A 846 14.00 -6.84 -1.30
CA TYR A 846 12.54 -6.85 -1.39
C TYR A 846 11.82 -6.92 -0.04
N ARG A 847 12.53 -6.61 1.06
CA ARG A 847 12.06 -6.74 2.45
C ARG A 847 12.43 -5.52 3.29
N PRO A 848 11.79 -4.35 3.08
CA PRO A 848 11.99 -3.20 3.95
C PRO A 848 11.42 -3.48 5.35
N PRO A 849 12.07 -3.01 6.45
CA PRO A 849 11.54 -3.16 7.80
C PRO A 849 10.13 -2.60 7.94
N THR A 850 9.24 -3.37 8.57
CA THR A 850 7.80 -3.09 8.76
C THR A 850 7.57 -2.00 9.79
N LEU A 851 8.32 -2.02 10.89
CA LEU A 851 8.22 -1.03 11.96
C LEU A 851 9.09 0.18 11.63
N LEU A 852 8.52 1.39 11.69
CA LEU A 852 9.27 2.63 11.54
C LEU A 852 9.81 3.08 12.91
N ASP A 853 11.03 3.61 12.92
CA ASP A 853 11.70 3.99 14.17
C ASP A 853 10.99 5.16 14.88
N GLY A 854 10.34 6.04 14.09
CA GLY A 854 9.47 7.12 14.59
C GLY A 854 8.08 6.67 15.08
N ASP A 855 7.64 5.44 14.78
CA ASP A 855 6.37 4.89 15.30
C ASP A 855 6.56 4.23 16.68
N CYS A 856 7.81 4.12 17.14
CA CYS A 856 8.21 3.47 18.39
C CYS A 856 8.29 4.48 19.55
N THR A 857 7.12 4.78 20.13
CA THR A 857 6.99 5.71 21.28
C THR A 857 7.36 5.11 22.64
N LEU A 858 7.51 3.78 22.69
CA LEU A 858 7.96 3.03 23.87
C LEU A 858 9.40 3.42 24.26
N ARG A 859 9.71 3.41 25.56
CA ARG A 859 11.09 3.59 26.06
C ARG A 859 11.95 2.34 25.87
N LEU A 860 13.25 2.55 25.71
CA LEU A 860 14.23 1.48 25.58
C LEU A 860 14.38 0.64 26.88
N PRO A 861 14.79 -0.63 26.79
CA PRO A 861 14.92 -1.52 27.95
C PRO A 861 16.27 -1.30 28.66
N THR A 862 16.24 -0.62 29.82
CA THR A 862 17.41 -0.42 30.70
C THR A 862 17.62 -1.58 31.68
N LEU A 863 18.85 -1.74 32.17
CA LEU A 863 19.25 -2.77 33.14
C LEU A 863 18.34 -2.82 34.37
N ASP A 864 17.98 -1.66 34.93
CA ASP A 864 17.15 -1.53 36.13
C ASP A 864 15.67 -1.94 35.91
N GLY A 865 15.25 -2.19 34.66
CA GLY A 865 13.90 -2.55 34.18
C GLY A 865 12.80 -1.50 34.38
N THR A 866 12.96 -0.66 35.41
CA THR A 866 11.93 0.17 36.05
C THR A 866 12.16 1.66 35.88
N SER A 867 13.31 2.07 35.32
CA SER A 867 13.65 3.48 35.08
C SER A 867 12.60 4.18 34.22
N THR A 868 12.10 5.32 34.71
CA THR A 868 11.23 6.23 33.97
C THR A 868 11.98 7.13 32.99
N ASP A 869 13.30 7.14 33.07
CA ASP A 869 14.12 8.19 32.47
C ASP A 869 14.83 7.70 31.20
N ALA A 870 14.63 6.43 30.85
CA ALA A 870 15.12 5.80 29.63
C ALA A 870 14.61 6.52 28.36
N PRO A 871 15.47 6.81 27.37
CA PRO A 871 15.06 7.48 26.14
C PRO A 871 14.17 6.58 25.26
N THR A 872 13.37 7.22 24.40
CA THR A 872 12.73 6.56 23.26
C THR A 872 13.70 6.54 22.08
N LEU A 873 13.46 5.63 21.13
CA LEU A 873 14.37 5.45 19.98
C LEU A 873 14.54 6.73 19.13
N ALA A 874 13.46 7.51 18.97
CA ALA A 874 13.46 8.74 18.18
C ALA A 874 14.48 9.79 18.66
N PHE A 875 14.76 9.86 19.97
CA PHE A 875 15.75 10.79 20.52
C PHE A 875 17.16 10.49 19.97
N LEU A 876 17.53 9.21 19.93
CA LEU A 876 18.85 8.74 19.52
C LEU A 876 19.11 8.86 18.01
N THR A 877 18.06 8.99 17.20
CA THR A 877 18.18 9.08 15.72
C THR A 877 18.42 10.49 15.19
N ASP A 878 18.14 11.53 16.00
CA ASP A 878 18.29 12.95 15.62
C ASP A 878 19.43 13.65 16.37
N VAL A 879 19.57 13.48 17.69
CA VAL A 879 20.71 14.01 18.47
C VAL A 879 21.10 13.04 19.61
N PRO A 880 22.18 12.25 19.47
CA PRO A 880 22.66 11.38 20.54
C PRO A 880 23.44 12.18 21.60
N GLU A 881 22.75 12.68 22.63
CA GLU A 881 23.39 13.11 23.87
C GLU A 881 23.84 11.88 24.68
N SER A 882 25.14 11.73 24.90
CA SER A 882 25.76 10.56 25.52
C SER A 882 25.48 10.36 27.02
N SER A 883 24.59 11.19 27.59
CA SER A 883 24.20 11.17 29.01
C SER A 883 22.97 10.31 29.32
N LEU A 884 22.18 9.89 28.31
CA LEU A 884 20.88 9.22 28.50
C LEU A 884 20.90 7.70 28.31
N LEU A 885 21.95 7.13 27.72
CA LEU A 885 22.19 5.68 27.70
C LEU A 885 23.46 5.38 28.49
N ARG A 886 23.41 4.39 29.38
CA ARG A 886 24.62 3.88 30.05
C ARG A 886 25.26 2.81 29.17
N ALA A 887 26.59 2.67 29.21
CA ALA A 887 27.31 1.60 28.51
C ALA A 887 26.74 0.20 28.83
N ASN A 888 26.27 0.01 30.06
CA ASN A 888 25.73 -1.25 30.58
C ASN A 888 24.27 -1.57 30.15
N ASP A 889 23.57 -0.64 29.49
CA ASP A 889 22.19 -0.87 28.99
C ASP A 889 22.21 -1.66 27.66
N HIS A 890 22.87 -2.82 27.64
CA HIS A 890 23.24 -3.50 26.40
C HIS A 890 22.06 -3.92 25.49
N PHE A 891 20.87 -4.20 26.04
CA PHE A 891 19.69 -4.48 25.21
C PHE A 891 19.20 -3.21 24.50
N ALA A 892 19.22 -2.05 25.17
CA ALA A 892 18.96 -0.76 24.52
C ALA A 892 20.00 -0.45 23.43
N LEU A 893 21.28 -0.75 23.66
CA LEU A 893 22.35 -0.63 22.65
C LEU A 893 22.13 -1.59 21.45
N THR A 894 21.67 -2.82 21.69
CA THR A 894 21.27 -3.76 20.64
C THR A 894 20.10 -3.22 19.80
N ILE A 895 19.07 -2.65 20.42
CA ILE A 895 17.92 -2.06 19.73
C ILE A 895 18.32 -0.80 18.93
N PHE A 896 19.17 0.06 19.50
CA PHE A 896 19.74 1.22 18.82
C PHE A 896 20.55 0.81 17.58
N MET A 897 21.40 -0.21 17.69
CA MET A 897 22.14 -0.75 16.56
C MET A 897 21.24 -1.45 15.52
N ALA A 898 20.13 -2.07 15.93
CA ALA A 898 19.14 -2.63 15.02
C ALA A 898 18.36 -1.54 14.24
N SER A 899 18.11 -0.37 14.85
CA SER A 899 17.63 0.81 14.13
C SER A 899 18.62 1.25 13.06
N VAL A 900 19.91 1.38 13.40
CA VAL A 900 20.96 1.74 12.44
C VAL A 900 21.03 0.73 11.28
N LEU A 901 20.93 -0.58 11.55
CA LEU A 901 20.81 -1.62 10.52
C LEU A 901 19.58 -1.38 9.63
N GLY A 902 18.40 -1.14 10.22
CA GLY A 902 17.17 -0.85 9.48
C GLY A 902 17.25 0.39 8.57
N GLN A 903 17.99 1.42 9.01
CA GLN A 903 18.28 2.61 8.21
C GLN A 903 19.26 2.27 7.06
N ILE A 904 20.30 1.45 7.31
CA ILE A 904 21.23 0.99 6.27
C ILE A 904 20.53 0.10 5.23
N VAL A 905 19.59 -0.75 5.63
CA VAL A 905 18.75 -1.53 4.68
C VAL A 905 18.01 -0.60 3.73
N ARG A 906 17.39 0.47 4.26
CA ARG A 906 16.65 1.46 3.46
C ARG A 906 17.57 2.28 2.55
N PHE A 907 18.76 2.64 3.01
CA PHE A 907 19.75 3.37 2.22
C PHE A 907 20.42 2.52 1.13
N SER A 908 20.89 1.31 1.47
CA SER A 908 21.74 0.47 0.60
C SER A 908 20.98 -0.54 -0.24
N PHE A 909 19.92 -1.18 0.28
CA PHE A 909 19.24 -2.30 -0.39
C PHE A 909 17.99 -1.89 -1.16
N GLN A 910 17.19 -0.96 -0.62
CA GLN A 910 15.86 -0.61 -1.17
C GLN A 910 15.91 0.29 -2.42
N GLN A 911 17.12 0.65 -2.89
CA GLN A 911 17.40 1.37 -4.15
C GLN A 911 16.61 2.68 -4.41
N THR A 912 15.98 3.27 -3.38
CA THR A 912 14.99 4.34 -3.53
C THR A 912 15.58 5.58 -4.23
N PRO A 913 15.06 6.04 -5.39
CA PRO A 913 15.62 7.16 -6.17
C PRO A 913 15.38 8.57 -5.58
N GLY A 914 15.35 8.70 -4.25
CA GLY A 914 14.91 9.92 -3.54
C GLY A 914 16.03 10.79 -2.95
N SER A 915 17.18 10.21 -2.60
CA SER A 915 18.25 10.97 -1.92
C SER A 915 19.09 11.77 -2.93
N ALA A 916 18.89 13.09 -2.94
CA ALA A 916 19.55 14.03 -3.84
C ALA A 916 20.98 14.42 -3.40
N SER A 917 21.37 14.07 -2.17
CA SER A 917 22.69 14.34 -1.60
C SER A 917 23.65 13.15 -1.84
N VAL A 918 24.85 13.45 -2.33
CA VAL A 918 25.94 12.46 -2.48
C VAL A 918 26.47 12.03 -1.11
N PRO A 919 27.02 10.81 -0.94
CA PRO A 919 27.40 10.28 0.39
C PRO A 919 28.42 11.10 1.19
N TRP A 920 29.19 11.99 0.54
CA TRP A 920 30.15 12.90 1.18
C TRP A 920 29.61 14.32 1.39
N ASP A 921 28.32 14.58 1.12
CA ASP A 921 27.62 15.75 1.64
C ASP A 921 27.26 15.51 3.11
N SER A 922 27.54 16.48 3.99
CA SER A 922 27.25 16.38 5.42
C SER A 922 25.76 16.24 5.74
N ARG A 923 24.88 16.60 4.79
CA ARG A 923 23.42 16.46 4.87
C ARG A 923 22.91 15.19 4.19
N SER A 924 23.80 14.26 3.85
CA SER A 924 23.41 12.99 3.26
C SER A 924 22.96 11.98 4.31
N GLU A 925 22.07 11.08 3.89
CA GLU A 925 21.60 9.95 4.68
C GLU A 925 22.78 9.07 5.14
N TYR A 926 23.79 8.89 4.29
CA TYR A 926 25.07 8.25 4.62
C TYR A 926 25.80 8.98 5.75
N ALA A 927 25.98 10.30 5.65
CA ALA A 927 26.67 11.08 6.66
C ALA A 927 25.94 11.07 8.02
N ARG A 928 24.60 11.09 8.01
CA ARG A 928 23.79 10.96 9.24
C ARG A 928 23.95 9.58 9.88
N ILE A 929 23.78 8.49 9.11
CA ILE A 929 23.97 7.11 9.60
C ILE A 929 25.39 6.91 10.13
N TYR A 930 26.40 7.42 9.42
CA TYR A 930 27.80 7.35 9.84
C TYR A 930 28.08 8.17 11.11
N GLY A 931 27.44 9.33 11.28
CA GLY A 931 27.51 10.12 12.52
C GLY A 931 26.89 9.40 13.73
N ILE A 932 25.77 8.68 13.53
CA ILE A 932 25.15 7.84 14.56
C ILE A 932 26.09 6.68 14.93
N LEU A 933 26.75 6.05 13.94
CA LEU A 933 27.76 5.02 14.18
C LEU A 933 28.96 5.54 14.98
N LEU A 934 29.52 6.71 14.63
CA LEU A 934 30.58 7.35 15.44
C LEU A 934 30.10 7.71 16.86
N SER A 935 28.80 7.92 17.04
CA SER A 935 28.21 8.15 18.37
C SER A 935 28.10 6.85 19.18
N PHE A 936 28.13 5.68 18.55
CA PHE A 936 28.20 4.40 19.27
C PHE A 936 29.57 4.20 19.95
N GLU A 937 30.64 4.75 19.38
CA GLU A 937 31.99 4.76 19.96
C GLU A 937 32.09 5.56 21.29
N THR A 938 31.03 6.25 21.72
CA THR A 938 30.98 6.91 23.05
C THR A 938 30.25 6.09 24.12
N TYR A 939 29.53 5.03 23.73
CA TYR A 939 28.90 4.07 24.65
C TYR A 939 29.64 2.73 24.72
N SER A 940 30.38 2.37 23.66
CA SER A 940 31.32 1.25 23.66
C SER A 940 32.64 1.69 24.25
N ASP A 941 33.17 0.94 25.21
CA ASP A 941 34.47 1.27 25.81
C ASP A 941 35.63 1.10 24.80
N SER A 942 36.70 1.86 25.01
CA SER A 942 37.81 2.04 24.06
C SER A 942 38.85 0.90 24.04
N ALA A 943 38.64 -0.13 24.85
CA ALA A 943 39.45 -1.34 24.88
C ALA A 943 39.16 -2.25 23.67
N SER A 944 40.07 -3.18 23.37
CA SER A 944 39.82 -4.17 22.32
C SER A 944 38.80 -5.20 22.81
N PHE A 945 37.86 -5.64 21.96
CA PHE A 945 36.76 -6.53 22.35
C PHE A 945 37.19 -7.74 23.22
N PRO A 946 38.27 -8.50 22.90
CA PRO A 946 38.74 -9.59 23.76
C PRO A 946 39.18 -9.12 25.16
N THR A 947 39.78 -7.94 25.27
CA THR A 947 40.19 -7.34 26.56
C THR A 947 38.97 -6.95 27.41
N THR A 948 37.93 -6.39 26.78
CA THR A 948 36.65 -6.08 27.44
C THR A 948 35.96 -7.38 27.90
N LEU A 949 36.01 -8.43 27.07
CA LEU A 949 35.47 -9.76 27.38
C LEU A 949 36.16 -10.39 28.62
N GLU A 950 37.49 -10.31 28.68
CA GLU A 950 38.29 -10.77 29.82
C GLU A 950 38.05 -9.95 31.09
N HIS A 951 37.91 -8.62 30.97
CA HIS A 951 37.81 -7.70 32.10
C HIS A 951 36.42 -7.64 32.73
N ASP A 952 35.37 -7.50 31.92
CA ASP A 952 34.02 -7.21 32.41
C ASP A 952 33.19 -8.47 32.70
N PHE A 953 33.51 -9.59 32.04
CA PHE A 953 32.74 -10.84 32.13
C PHE A 953 33.56 -12.01 32.69
N GLY A 954 34.87 -12.06 32.39
CA GLY A 954 35.83 -12.97 33.02
C GLY A 954 35.74 -14.44 32.56
N PHE A 955 36.88 -15.05 32.23
CA PHE A 955 36.94 -16.48 31.92
C PHE A 955 36.93 -17.34 33.19
N GLY A 956 35.74 -17.43 33.81
CA GLY A 956 35.41 -18.28 34.95
C GLY A 956 34.08 -18.99 34.76
N SER A 957 33.79 -20.00 35.58
CA SER A 957 32.70 -20.96 35.37
C SER A 957 31.28 -20.45 35.69
N SER A 958 31.03 -19.13 35.58
CA SER A 958 29.70 -18.51 35.74
C SER A 958 29.66 -17.09 35.14
N VAL A 959 29.92 -16.95 33.84
CA VAL A 959 29.59 -15.71 33.11
C VAL A 959 28.08 -15.47 33.19
N GLU A 960 27.65 -14.26 33.52
CA GLU A 960 26.23 -13.92 33.58
C GLU A 960 25.66 -13.72 32.16
N PHE A 961 25.29 -14.84 31.52
CA PHE A 961 24.77 -14.91 30.15
C PHE A 961 23.56 -13.98 29.89
N SER A 962 22.83 -13.61 30.95
CA SER A 962 21.74 -12.64 30.94
C SER A 962 22.12 -11.30 30.29
N VAL A 963 23.32 -10.80 30.55
CA VAL A 963 23.80 -9.47 30.10
C VAL A 963 24.79 -9.61 28.93
N PHE A 964 25.64 -10.64 28.97
CA PHE A 964 26.66 -10.94 27.96
C PHE A 964 26.12 -11.05 26.52
N GLY A 965 24.97 -11.71 26.33
CA GLY A 965 24.41 -11.95 24.99
C GLY A 965 24.17 -10.66 24.20
N HIS A 966 23.55 -9.66 24.85
CA HIS A 966 23.27 -8.35 24.24
C HIS A 966 24.53 -7.50 24.04
N PHE A 967 25.53 -7.60 24.92
CA PHE A 967 26.82 -6.93 24.73
C PHE A 967 27.45 -7.36 23.41
N CYS A 968 27.73 -8.66 23.29
CA CYS A 968 28.35 -9.27 22.11
C CYS A 968 27.53 -9.03 20.83
N PHE A 969 26.20 -9.08 20.92
CA PHE A 969 25.34 -8.84 19.77
C PHE A 969 25.34 -7.37 19.32
N SER A 970 25.36 -6.40 20.24
CA SER A 970 25.46 -4.97 19.90
C SER A 970 26.78 -4.64 19.20
N GLN A 971 27.89 -5.24 19.63
CA GLN A 971 29.21 -5.11 19.01
C GLN A 971 29.27 -5.77 17.63
N ALA A 972 28.68 -6.96 17.47
CA ALA A 972 28.56 -7.61 16.17
C ALA A 972 27.72 -6.77 15.19
N LEU A 973 26.61 -6.16 15.65
CA LEU A 973 25.81 -5.23 14.85
C LEU A 973 26.58 -3.95 14.51
N TYR A 974 27.38 -3.39 15.42
CA TYR A 974 28.21 -2.20 15.16
C TYR A 974 29.14 -2.42 13.97
N HIS A 975 29.96 -3.49 14.01
CA HIS A 975 30.85 -3.80 12.90
C HIS A 975 30.10 -4.20 11.63
N LEU A 976 28.99 -4.95 11.72
CA LEU A 976 28.15 -5.29 10.56
C LEU A 976 27.58 -4.04 9.88
N CYS A 977 27.12 -3.05 10.65
CA CYS A 977 26.58 -1.80 10.11
C CYS A 977 27.64 -1.03 9.31
N HIS A 978 28.87 -0.93 9.81
CA HIS A 978 29.99 -0.38 9.03
C HIS A 978 30.29 -1.22 7.78
N CYS A 979 30.32 -2.55 7.89
CA CYS A 979 30.53 -3.44 6.75
C CYS A 979 29.48 -3.25 5.65
N LEU A 980 28.20 -3.05 5.99
CA LEU A 980 27.11 -2.85 5.04
C LEU A 980 27.01 -1.43 4.49
N LEU A 981 27.27 -0.40 5.31
CA LEU A 981 27.27 1.01 4.90
C LEU A 981 28.43 1.31 3.94
N HIS A 982 29.61 0.76 4.23
CA HIS A 982 30.82 0.96 3.44
C HIS A 982 31.07 -0.14 2.39
N HIS A 983 30.17 -1.14 2.27
CA HIS A 983 30.39 -2.36 1.47
C HIS A 983 30.85 -2.03 0.04
N PRO A 984 31.97 -2.60 -0.46
CA PRO A 984 32.55 -2.24 -1.76
C PRO A 984 31.56 -2.31 -2.92
N PHE A 985 30.62 -3.27 -2.88
CA PHE A 985 29.54 -3.44 -3.84
C PHE A 985 28.34 -2.52 -3.59
N LEU A 986 27.75 -2.51 -2.38
CA LEU A 986 26.50 -1.77 -2.12
C LEU A 986 26.68 -0.26 -2.32
N LEU A 987 27.78 0.30 -1.83
CA LEU A 987 28.10 1.71 -2.00
C LEU A 987 28.27 2.08 -3.49
N ARG A 988 28.83 1.18 -4.31
CA ARG A 988 28.95 1.38 -5.77
C ARG A 988 27.60 1.32 -6.48
N GLN A 989 26.71 0.40 -6.09
CA GLN A 989 25.34 0.38 -6.64
C GLN A 989 24.57 1.66 -6.27
N ARG A 990 24.69 2.15 -5.03
CA ARG A 990 24.08 3.41 -4.60
C ARG A 990 24.62 4.62 -5.38
N LEU A 991 25.94 4.68 -5.62
CA LEU A 991 26.58 5.72 -6.44
C LEU A 991 26.20 5.64 -7.93
N LYS A 992 25.99 4.43 -8.47
CA LYS A 992 25.49 4.20 -9.84
C LYS A 992 24.07 4.75 -10.01
N LEU A 993 23.17 4.49 -9.04
CA LEU A 993 21.81 5.04 -9.02
C LEU A 993 21.76 6.58 -8.95
N GLN A 994 22.74 7.20 -8.29
CA GLN A 994 22.89 8.67 -8.25
C GLN A 994 23.59 9.26 -9.50
N ASN A 995 23.96 8.45 -10.50
CA ASN A 995 24.66 8.86 -11.72
C ASN A 995 25.92 9.72 -11.44
N SER A 996 26.62 9.43 -10.35
CA SER A 996 27.69 10.27 -9.81
C SER A 996 29.03 10.03 -10.51
N LEU A 997 29.19 10.56 -11.72
CA LEU A 997 30.39 10.45 -12.57
C LEU A 997 31.67 11.11 -12.00
N ARG A 998 31.64 11.63 -10.77
CA ARG A 998 32.79 12.23 -10.07
C ARG A 998 32.71 11.94 -8.56
N VAL A 999 33.22 10.77 -8.18
CA VAL A 999 33.39 10.37 -6.77
C VAL A 999 34.80 10.76 -6.30
N PRO A 1000 34.99 11.38 -5.12
CA PRO A 1000 36.31 11.65 -4.57
C PRO A 1000 37.09 10.34 -4.31
N PRO A 1001 38.30 10.14 -4.86
CA PRO A 1001 39.02 8.89 -4.65
C PRO A 1001 39.41 8.62 -3.19
N THR A 1002 39.61 9.69 -2.42
CA THR A 1002 39.83 9.62 -0.95
C THR A 1002 38.62 9.04 -0.23
N PHE A 1003 37.40 9.41 -0.62
CA PHE A 1003 36.15 8.89 -0.02
C PHE A 1003 35.99 7.39 -0.29
N LEU A 1004 36.26 6.91 -1.51
CA LEU A 1004 36.20 5.48 -1.82
C LEU A 1004 37.33 4.68 -1.16
N GLY A 1005 38.55 5.22 -1.13
CA GLY A 1005 39.67 4.58 -0.44
C GLY A 1005 39.40 4.40 1.06
N GLU A 1006 38.92 5.46 1.73
CA GLU A 1006 38.55 5.43 3.15
C GLU A 1006 37.35 4.50 3.42
N SER A 1007 36.35 4.46 2.52
CA SER A 1007 35.21 3.54 2.65
C SER A 1007 35.65 2.08 2.52
N VAL A 1008 36.45 1.74 1.52
CA VAL A 1008 37.00 0.38 1.34
C VAL A 1008 37.87 -0.01 2.53
N ARG A 1009 38.71 0.90 3.05
CA ARG A 1009 39.50 0.69 4.26
C ARG A 1009 38.61 0.36 5.46
N ARG A 1010 37.62 1.21 5.78
CA ARG A 1010 36.68 0.96 6.89
C ARG A 1010 35.90 -0.33 6.73
N SER A 1011 35.44 -0.65 5.52
CA SER A 1011 34.78 -1.93 5.26
C SER A 1011 35.68 -3.13 5.58
N LYS A 1012 37.00 -3.05 5.29
CA LYS A 1012 37.98 -4.09 5.65
C LYS A 1012 38.27 -4.13 7.14
N ASP A 1013 38.45 -2.97 7.76
CA ASP A 1013 38.84 -2.86 9.18
C ASP A 1013 37.72 -3.40 10.09
N HIS A 1014 36.46 -2.97 9.89
CA HIS A 1014 35.34 -3.51 10.66
C HIS A 1014 35.02 -4.98 10.29
N ALA A 1015 35.28 -5.44 9.06
CA ALA A 1015 35.19 -6.86 8.72
C ALA A 1015 36.27 -7.70 9.42
N THR A 1016 37.44 -7.11 9.69
CA THR A 1016 38.51 -7.75 10.48
C THR A 1016 38.06 -7.90 11.93
N SER A 1017 37.57 -6.82 12.54
CA SER A 1017 37.02 -6.85 13.90
C SER A 1017 35.84 -7.80 14.05
N LEU A 1018 34.92 -7.86 13.07
CA LEU A 1018 33.78 -8.76 13.09
C LEU A 1018 34.19 -10.24 13.01
N ALA A 1019 35.16 -10.57 12.15
CA ALA A 1019 35.71 -11.92 12.07
C ALA A 1019 36.47 -12.30 13.37
N GLN A 1020 37.21 -11.37 13.95
CA GLN A 1020 37.91 -11.56 15.23
C GLN A 1020 36.95 -11.71 16.42
N LEU A 1021 35.84 -10.97 16.43
CA LEU A 1021 34.78 -11.09 17.44
C LEU A 1021 34.13 -12.48 17.37
N LEU A 1022 33.79 -12.96 16.16
CA LEU A 1022 33.20 -14.29 15.98
C LEU A 1022 34.16 -15.43 16.34
N GLN A 1023 35.45 -15.30 15.98
CA GLN A 1023 36.49 -16.24 16.39
C GLN A 1023 36.67 -16.22 17.92
N ALA A 1024 36.74 -15.05 18.55
CA ALA A 1024 36.87 -14.92 20.00
C ALA A 1024 35.70 -15.61 20.71
N LEU A 1025 34.44 -15.37 20.31
CA LEU A 1025 33.28 -16.05 20.90
C LEU A 1025 33.37 -17.59 20.79
N GLN A 1026 33.92 -18.10 19.67
CA GLN A 1026 34.16 -19.53 19.47
C GLN A 1026 35.28 -20.06 20.38
N ASP A 1027 36.40 -19.34 20.50
CA ASP A 1027 37.54 -19.70 21.35
C ASP A 1027 37.17 -19.65 22.85
N CYS A 1028 36.23 -18.77 23.23
CA CYS A 1028 35.69 -18.65 24.58
C CYS A 1028 34.77 -19.82 24.99
N GLY A 1029 34.41 -20.71 24.06
CA GLY A 1029 33.47 -21.81 24.32
C GLY A 1029 32.05 -21.32 24.66
N CYS A 1030 31.66 -20.12 24.22
CA CYS A 1030 30.35 -19.56 24.48
C CYS A 1030 29.26 -20.51 23.95
N GLN A 1031 28.27 -20.87 24.77
CA GLN A 1031 27.20 -21.79 24.36
C GLN A 1031 26.06 -21.05 23.60
N ALA A 1032 26.43 -20.00 22.86
CA ALA A 1032 25.59 -18.83 22.67
C ALA A 1032 25.81 -18.13 21.32
N TYR A 1033 25.25 -18.71 20.24
CA TYR A 1033 25.37 -18.18 18.88
C TYR A 1033 23.99 -17.96 18.26
N PRO A 1034 23.44 -16.74 18.27
CA PRO A 1034 22.21 -16.41 17.56
C PRO A 1034 22.34 -16.63 16.05
N SER A 1035 21.26 -17.08 15.39
CA SER A 1035 21.20 -17.33 13.94
C SER A 1035 21.62 -16.16 13.04
N PHE A 1036 21.62 -14.93 13.56
CA PHE A 1036 22.07 -13.77 12.79
C PHE A 1036 23.60 -13.67 12.66
N TYR A 1037 24.39 -14.35 13.53
CA TYR A 1037 25.85 -14.37 13.41
C TYR A 1037 26.32 -15.07 12.12
N GLY A 1038 25.54 -15.98 11.55
CA GLY A 1038 25.81 -16.53 10.22
C GLY A 1038 25.83 -15.45 9.12
N TYR A 1039 24.98 -14.44 9.22
CA TYR A 1039 24.99 -13.29 8.30
C TYR A 1039 26.20 -12.37 8.57
N CYS A 1040 26.58 -12.17 9.82
CA CYS A 1040 27.81 -11.46 10.19
C CYS A 1040 29.06 -12.12 9.59
N ALA A 1041 29.18 -13.45 9.74
CA ALA A 1041 30.25 -14.26 9.15
C ALA A 1041 30.24 -14.20 7.61
N MET A 1042 29.05 -14.27 7.00
CA MET A 1042 28.88 -14.17 5.54
C MET A 1042 29.40 -12.82 5.00
N VAL A 1043 28.96 -11.70 5.58
CA VAL A 1043 29.34 -10.35 5.11
C VAL A 1043 30.83 -10.10 5.33
N ALA A 1044 31.38 -10.46 6.49
CA ALA A 1044 32.83 -10.36 6.75
C ALA A 1044 33.63 -11.25 5.77
N GLY A 1045 33.20 -12.49 5.57
CA GLY A 1045 33.80 -13.45 4.65
C GLY A 1045 33.84 -12.95 3.21
N VAL A 1046 32.75 -12.38 2.69
CA VAL A 1046 32.70 -11.80 1.34
C VAL A 1046 33.67 -10.62 1.19
N ILE A 1047 33.76 -9.74 2.19
CA ILE A 1047 34.70 -8.61 2.20
C ILE A 1047 36.15 -9.12 2.20
N HIS A 1048 36.48 -10.11 3.04
CA HIS A 1048 37.83 -10.70 3.07
C HIS A 1048 38.15 -11.45 1.78
N ARG A 1049 37.17 -12.16 1.18
CA ARG A 1049 37.36 -12.89 -0.07
C ARG A 1049 37.76 -11.99 -1.24
N LEU A 1050 37.19 -10.78 -1.33
CA LEU A 1050 37.64 -9.75 -2.28
C LEU A 1050 39.08 -9.28 -2.04
N HIS A 1051 39.55 -9.27 -0.79
CA HIS A 1051 40.91 -8.85 -0.43
C HIS A 1051 41.97 -9.95 -0.61
N VAL A 1052 41.60 -11.25 -0.59
CA VAL A 1052 42.53 -12.36 -0.89
C VAL A 1052 43.16 -12.22 -2.28
N VAL A 1053 42.41 -11.65 -3.24
CA VAL A 1053 42.78 -11.58 -4.67
C VAL A 1053 43.50 -10.27 -5.03
N ASN A 1054 43.71 -9.35 -4.08
CA ASN A 1054 44.17 -7.98 -4.39
C ASN A 1054 45.20 -7.41 -3.39
N GLN A 1055 46.39 -7.06 -3.93
CA GLN A 1055 47.55 -6.40 -3.30
C GLN A 1055 48.30 -7.14 -2.18
N GLY A 1056 49.50 -7.62 -2.51
CA GLY A 1056 50.59 -7.92 -1.57
C GLY A 1056 50.44 -9.23 -0.78
N GLU A 1057 51.47 -10.08 -0.82
CA GLU A 1057 51.41 -11.42 -0.21
C GLU A 1057 51.04 -11.44 1.28
N SER A 1058 51.47 -10.43 2.06
CA SER A 1058 51.17 -10.33 3.49
C SER A 1058 49.70 -10.01 3.76
N ASN A 1059 49.15 -9.03 3.03
CA ASN A 1059 47.74 -8.64 3.13
C ASN A 1059 46.81 -9.75 2.63
N ALA A 1060 47.16 -10.40 1.51
CA ALA A 1060 46.41 -11.53 0.96
C ALA A 1060 46.41 -12.73 1.93
N ARG A 1061 47.55 -13.05 2.57
CA ARG A 1061 47.64 -14.08 3.61
C ARG A 1061 46.78 -13.75 4.84
N ALA A 1062 46.81 -12.51 5.33
CA ALA A 1062 45.98 -12.10 6.47
C ALA A 1062 44.46 -12.15 6.14
N ALA A 1063 44.06 -11.64 4.98
CA ALA A 1063 42.67 -11.71 4.52
C ALA A 1063 42.20 -13.16 4.32
N LYS A 1064 43.09 -14.06 3.84
CA LYS A 1064 42.79 -15.49 3.70
C LYS A 1064 42.48 -16.13 5.05
N GLY A 1065 43.30 -15.90 6.08
CA GLY A 1065 43.04 -16.44 7.42
C GLY A 1065 41.72 -15.96 8.03
N LEU A 1066 41.36 -14.69 7.84
CA LEU A 1066 40.08 -14.13 8.32
C LEU A 1066 38.86 -14.68 7.54
N TYR A 1067 39.02 -14.94 6.24
CA TYR A 1067 38.02 -15.66 5.44
C TYR A 1067 37.85 -17.13 5.90
N GLU A 1068 38.95 -17.82 6.21
CA GLU A 1068 38.95 -19.19 6.74
C GLU A 1068 38.38 -19.27 8.17
N ALA A 1069 38.50 -18.22 8.99
CA ALA A 1069 37.79 -18.11 10.26
C ALA A 1069 36.26 -17.98 10.06
N CYS A 1070 35.80 -17.19 9.08
CA CYS A 1070 34.36 -17.01 8.78
C CYS A 1070 33.70 -18.32 8.25
N LEU A 1071 34.35 -18.96 7.26
CA LEU A 1071 34.65 -20.40 7.25
C LEU A 1071 34.19 -21.26 8.43
N ASN A 1072 35.18 -21.53 9.26
CA ASN A 1072 35.12 -22.44 10.39
C ASN A 1072 33.97 -22.10 11.33
N PHE A 1073 33.64 -20.83 11.52
CA PHE A 1073 32.51 -20.40 12.34
C PHE A 1073 31.16 -20.89 11.79
N LEU A 1074 30.92 -20.74 10.49
CA LEU A 1074 29.68 -21.21 9.84
C LEU A 1074 29.55 -22.73 9.87
N ASP A 1075 30.63 -23.45 9.55
CA ASP A 1075 30.61 -24.92 9.50
C ASP A 1075 30.48 -25.53 10.91
N SER A 1076 31.24 -25.01 11.89
CA SER A 1076 31.22 -25.51 13.29
C SER A 1076 29.88 -25.31 13.99
N ASN A 1077 29.15 -24.24 13.66
CA ASN A 1077 27.87 -23.88 14.28
C ASN A 1077 26.64 -24.28 13.43
N SER A 1078 26.83 -25.13 12.42
CA SER A 1078 25.76 -25.51 11.48
C SER A 1078 24.71 -26.46 12.08
N GLY A 1079 25.01 -27.19 13.15
CA GLY A 1079 24.11 -28.16 13.77
C GLY A 1079 22.78 -27.56 14.28
N PRO A 1080 22.80 -26.52 15.14
CA PRO A 1080 21.58 -25.83 15.57
C PRO A 1080 20.91 -24.97 14.49
N TRP A 1081 21.56 -24.71 13.36
CA TRP A 1081 21.18 -23.67 12.40
C TRP A 1081 21.33 -24.11 10.93
N ASP A 1082 20.36 -24.86 10.39
CA ASP A 1082 20.31 -25.42 9.03
C ASP A 1082 20.88 -24.51 7.91
N HIS A 1083 20.57 -23.21 7.96
CA HIS A 1083 20.96 -22.21 6.96
C HIS A 1083 22.44 -21.79 7.01
N TYR A 1084 23.17 -22.04 8.10
CA TYR A 1084 24.62 -21.78 8.17
C TYR A 1084 25.38 -22.61 7.14
N LYS A 1085 24.96 -23.88 6.94
CA LYS A 1085 25.49 -24.75 5.89
C LYS A 1085 25.25 -24.17 4.49
N ARG A 1086 24.13 -23.48 4.27
CA ARG A 1086 23.83 -22.78 3.00
C ARG A 1086 24.71 -21.56 2.81
N MET A 1087 24.95 -20.79 3.88
CA MET A 1087 25.86 -19.63 3.87
C MET A 1087 27.32 -20.04 3.65
N SER A 1088 27.80 -21.10 4.31
CA SER A 1088 29.13 -21.66 4.07
C SER A 1088 29.31 -22.07 2.61
N LEU A 1089 28.39 -22.87 2.05
CA LEU A 1089 28.45 -23.28 0.64
C LEU A 1089 28.37 -22.10 -0.34
N ALA A 1090 27.59 -21.06 -0.04
CA ALA A 1090 27.53 -19.84 -0.84
C ALA A 1090 28.85 -19.04 -0.78
N LEU A 1091 29.48 -18.96 0.40
CA LEU A 1091 30.77 -18.27 0.60
C LEU A 1091 31.94 -19.06 -0.04
N GLN A 1092 31.95 -20.39 0.07
CA GLN A 1092 32.90 -21.26 -0.62
C GLN A 1092 32.76 -21.18 -2.14
N SER A 1093 31.53 -21.04 -2.66
CA SER A 1093 31.26 -20.85 -4.08
C SER A 1093 31.67 -19.46 -4.60
N PHE A 1094 31.90 -18.48 -3.72
CA PHE A 1094 32.30 -17.13 -4.14
C PHE A 1094 33.80 -17.07 -4.50
N GLN A 1095 34.07 -17.21 -5.79
CA GLN A 1095 35.39 -17.17 -6.41
C GLN A 1095 35.55 -15.90 -7.26
N PRO A 1096 35.70 -14.70 -6.67
CA PRO A 1096 35.85 -13.46 -7.43
C PRO A 1096 37.18 -13.45 -8.17
N ASP A 1097 37.14 -13.12 -9.46
CA ASP A 1097 38.36 -12.92 -10.25
C ASP A 1097 39.09 -11.61 -9.86
N SER A 1098 40.30 -11.44 -10.40
CA SER A 1098 41.13 -10.27 -10.11
C SER A 1098 40.55 -8.96 -10.65
N SER A 1099 39.73 -8.99 -11.71
CA SER A 1099 39.07 -7.79 -12.26
C SER A 1099 37.91 -7.31 -11.38
N ILE A 1100 37.06 -8.23 -10.89
CA ILE A 1100 36.02 -7.96 -9.88
C ILE A 1100 36.66 -7.35 -8.64
N SER A 1101 37.69 -8.02 -8.11
CA SER A 1101 38.36 -7.65 -6.86
C SER A 1101 39.12 -6.33 -6.99
N THR A 1102 39.78 -6.08 -8.13
CA THR A 1102 40.46 -4.80 -8.40
C THR A 1102 39.47 -3.67 -8.57
N GLY A 1103 38.38 -3.86 -9.32
CA GLY A 1103 37.37 -2.83 -9.56
C GLY A 1103 36.59 -2.44 -8.29
N LEU A 1104 36.15 -3.41 -7.50
CA LEU A 1104 35.40 -3.16 -6.27
C LEU A 1104 36.28 -2.53 -5.16
N LEU A 1105 37.57 -2.84 -5.10
CA LEU A 1105 38.47 -2.29 -4.08
C LEU A 1105 39.23 -1.02 -4.54
N SER A 1106 39.13 -0.64 -5.82
CA SER A 1106 39.78 0.56 -6.36
C SER A 1106 39.27 1.85 -5.72
N SER A 1107 40.17 2.81 -5.46
CA SER A 1107 39.79 4.17 -5.09
C SER A 1107 39.11 4.94 -6.23
N SER A 1108 39.19 4.46 -7.48
CA SER A 1108 38.52 5.05 -8.63
C SER A 1108 37.12 4.46 -8.83
N PHE A 1109 36.12 5.30 -9.04
CA PHE A 1109 34.78 4.85 -9.43
C PHE A 1109 34.69 4.55 -10.92
N SER A 1110 34.14 3.38 -11.25
CA SER A 1110 33.60 3.06 -12.58
C SER A 1110 32.21 2.44 -12.40
N PRO A 1111 31.19 2.85 -13.17
CA PRO A 1111 29.83 2.34 -13.00
C PRO A 1111 29.63 0.92 -13.53
N ASP A 1112 30.45 0.48 -14.49
CA ASP A 1112 30.25 -0.75 -15.28
C ASP A 1112 31.42 -1.73 -15.12
N ILE A 1113 31.75 -2.02 -13.86
CA ILE A 1113 32.81 -2.97 -13.45
C ILE A 1113 32.34 -4.42 -13.54
N LEU A 1114 31.04 -4.66 -13.36
CA LEU A 1114 30.44 -6.00 -13.20
C LEU A 1114 29.45 -6.28 -14.33
N SER A 1115 29.37 -7.53 -14.76
CA SER A 1115 28.27 -8.04 -15.58
C SER A 1115 26.96 -8.06 -14.79
N SER A 1116 25.83 -8.24 -15.47
CA SER A 1116 24.52 -8.42 -14.82
C SER A 1116 24.51 -9.67 -13.92
N GLU A 1117 25.12 -10.76 -14.37
CA GLU A 1117 25.24 -12.02 -13.60
C GLU A 1117 26.10 -11.84 -12.35
N GLN A 1118 27.30 -11.24 -12.49
CA GLN A 1118 28.17 -10.91 -11.35
C GLN A 1118 27.47 -9.96 -10.36
N THR A 1119 26.64 -9.04 -10.85
CA THR A 1119 25.83 -8.12 -10.04
C THR A 1119 24.75 -8.86 -9.26
N GLU A 1120 24.03 -9.81 -9.87
CA GLU A 1120 23.02 -10.61 -9.17
C GLU A 1120 23.66 -11.59 -8.16
N THR A 1121 24.77 -12.23 -8.50
CA THR A 1121 25.56 -13.05 -7.55
C THR A 1121 25.95 -12.23 -6.32
N LEU A 1122 26.49 -11.02 -6.51
CA LEU A 1122 26.86 -10.14 -5.40
C LEU A 1122 25.66 -9.59 -4.61
N TRP A 1123 24.48 -9.45 -5.22
CA TRP A 1123 23.24 -9.18 -4.46
C TRP A 1123 22.80 -10.37 -3.61
N ASN A 1124 22.88 -11.59 -4.15
CA ASN A 1124 22.47 -12.81 -3.44
C ASN A 1124 23.40 -13.13 -2.26
N LEU A 1125 24.68 -12.78 -2.36
CA LEU A 1125 25.68 -12.92 -1.28
C LEU A 1125 25.49 -11.93 -0.11
N VAL A 1126 24.63 -10.91 -0.25
CA VAL A 1126 24.34 -9.92 0.81
C VAL A 1126 22.86 -9.90 1.25
N ASP A 1127 21.98 -10.64 0.59
CA ASP A 1127 20.54 -10.72 0.93
C ASP A 1127 20.31 -11.90 1.89
N TYR A 1128 20.10 -11.60 3.19
CA TYR A 1128 19.88 -12.59 4.26
C TYR A 1128 18.63 -13.45 3.97
N GLY A 1129 17.62 -12.87 3.33
CA GLY A 1129 16.43 -13.59 2.88
C GLY A 1129 16.71 -14.58 1.75
N TRP A 1130 17.65 -14.29 0.85
CA TRP A 1130 18.15 -15.25 -0.16
C TRP A 1130 18.98 -16.35 0.50
N LEU A 1131 19.95 -15.98 1.33
CA LEU A 1131 20.93 -16.90 1.93
C LEU A 1131 20.27 -18.00 2.76
N SER A 1132 19.21 -17.66 3.49
CA SER A 1132 18.45 -18.64 4.29
C SER A 1132 17.39 -19.41 3.50
N ASP A 1133 16.90 -18.93 2.34
CA ASP A 1133 15.78 -19.56 1.62
C ASP A 1133 16.10 -20.98 1.16
N SER A 1134 15.43 -21.98 1.75
CA SER A 1134 15.67 -23.40 1.50
C SER A 1134 15.20 -23.85 0.12
N ALA A 1135 14.28 -23.13 -0.52
CA ALA A 1135 13.72 -23.48 -1.83
C ALA A 1135 14.60 -23.07 -3.02
N ARG A 1136 15.74 -22.40 -2.81
CA ARG A 1136 16.67 -22.02 -3.88
C ARG A 1136 17.78 -23.05 -4.08
N PRO A 1137 18.23 -23.28 -5.34
CA PRO A 1137 19.39 -24.13 -5.60
C PRO A 1137 20.65 -23.56 -4.92
N ILE A 1138 21.51 -24.47 -4.44
CA ILE A 1138 22.80 -24.13 -3.83
C ILE A 1138 23.93 -24.09 -4.90
N THR A 1139 23.63 -24.50 -6.13
CA THR A 1139 24.59 -24.64 -7.25
C THR A 1139 25.09 -23.28 -7.78
N PRO A 1140 26.34 -23.18 -8.27
CA PRO A 1140 26.95 -21.90 -8.63
C PRO A 1140 26.39 -21.25 -9.91
N LEU A 1141 26.32 -19.92 -9.91
CA LEU A 1141 26.14 -19.07 -11.10
C LEU A 1141 27.46 -18.94 -11.89
N SER A 1142 27.96 -20.06 -12.45
CA SER A 1142 29.15 -20.06 -13.33
C SER A 1142 29.37 -21.32 -14.19
N THR A 1143 28.35 -22.13 -14.53
CA THR A 1143 28.58 -23.42 -15.23
C THR A 1143 27.58 -23.75 -16.36
N VAL A 1144 27.31 -22.80 -17.26
CA VAL A 1144 26.50 -23.03 -18.49
C VAL A 1144 27.26 -22.67 -19.79
N ALA A 1145 28.52 -22.22 -19.70
CA ALA A 1145 29.30 -21.78 -20.87
C ALA A 1145 30.80 -22.13 -20.77
N ALA A 1146 31.15 -23.41 -20.86
CA ALA A 1146 32.50 -23.88 -21.15
C ALA A 1146 32.43 -25.08 -22.13
N LEU A 1147 33.27 -25.04 -23.17
CA LEU A 1147 33.25 -26.01 -24.28
C LEU A 1147 34.02 -27.31 -23.96
N GLN A 1148 33.77 -28.33 -24.77
CA GLN A 1148 34.64 -29.48 -24.95
C GLN A 1148 36.06 -29.01 -25.34
N VAL A 1149 37.05 -29.23 -24.47
CA VAL A 1149 38.48 -29.32 -24.83
C VAL A 1149 39.12 -30.35 -23.89
N THR A 1150 39.89 -31.29 -24.42
CA THR A 1150 40.64 -32.29 -23.65
C THR A 1150 42.02 -31.77 -23.24
N PRO A 1151 42.64 -32.37 -22.20
CA PRO A 1151 44.08 -32.29 -22.03
C PRO A 1151 44.73 -33.67 -21.87
N GLU A 1152 45.50 -34.06 -22.88
CA GLU A 1152 46.57 -35.05 -22.86
C GLU A 1152 47.92 -34.33 -22.60
N GLU A 1153 49.00 -34.91 -22.06
CA GLU A 1153 49.35 -36.26 -21.57
C GLU A 1153 49.52 -36.22 -20.00
N ASP A 1154 50.15 -37.11 -19.23
CA ASP A 1154 51.17 -38.16 -19.48
C ASP A 1154 51.24 -39.24 -18.34
N ASN A 1155 51.70 -40.44 -18.70
CA ASN A 1155 52.35 -41.57 -17.95
C ASN A 1155 52.04 -41.86 -16.43
N ILE A 1156 52.07 -43.11 -15.91
CA ILE A 1156 52.87 -44.32 -16.22
C ILE A 1156 52.05 -45.63 -15.97
N SER A 1157 52.06 -46.59 -16.91
CA SER A 1157 51.82 -48.08 -16.84
C SER A 1157 50.62 -48.66 -16.01
N MET A 1158 50.02 -49.82 -16.33
CA MET A 1158 50.60 -51.04 -16.93
C MET A 1158 49.52 -52.00 -17.49
N ASP A 1159 49.89 -52.77 -18.53
CA ASP A 1159 49.41 -54.09 -18.97
C ASP A 1159 47.97 -54.40 -19.50
N TYR A 1160 48.00 -55.03 -20.69
CA TYR A 1160 47.10 -56.05 -21.30
C TYR A 1160 45.69 -55.72 -21.89
N THR A 1161 45.67 -55.72 -23.23
CA THR A 1161 44.58 -56.06 -24.19
C THR A 1161 44.13 -57.54 -24.08
N PRO A 1162 43.02 -58.02 -24.73
CA PRO A 1162 42.31 -57.50 -25.93
C PRO A 1162 40.74 -57.55 -25.82
N ASP A 1163 39.85 -57.57 -26.82
CA ASP A 1163 39.82 -57.57 -28.32
C ASP A 1163 38.49 -56.88 -28.79
N ILE A 1164 38.31 -56.27 -29.99
CA ILE A 1164 37.89 -56.83 -31.31
C ILE A 1164 36.62 -57.73 -31.24
N SER A 1165 35.56 -57.60 -32.06
CA SER A 1165 35.10 -56.56 -33.02
C SER A 1165 33.70 -56.89 -33.62
N GLN A 1166 33.03 -55.94 -34.30
CA GLN A 1166 31.95 -56.13 -35.31
C GLN A 1166 30.64 -56.83 -34.83
N GLY A 1167 29.49 -56.74 -35.51
CA GLY A 1167 29.04 -55.89 -36.62
C GLY A 1167 27.84 -56.46 -37.41
N PHE A 1168 26.88 -55.58 -37.79
CA PHE A 1168 25.85 -55.75 -38.86
C PHE A 1168 24.67 -56.78 -38.75
N LEU A 1169 23.45 -56.20 -38.70
CA LEU A 1169 22.20 -56.52 -39.44
C LEU A 1169 21.32 -57.80 -39.24
N ASP A 1170 20.00 -57.49 -39.20
CA ASP A 1170 18.80 -58.16 -39.78
C ASP A 1170 18.16 -59.46 -39.22
N GLY A 1171 16.81 -59.49 -39.30
CA GLY A 1171 15.87 -60.57 -38.88
C GLY A 1171 15.06 -60.19 -37.62
N LEU A 1172 13.73 -59.96 -37.59
CA LEU A 1172 12.56 -60.78 -38.02
C LEU A 1172 12.49 -62.13 -37.24
N GLU A 1173 11.40 -62.56 -36.59
CA GLU A 1173 9.96 -62.20 -36.53
C GLU A 1173 9.47 -62.26 -35.04
N GLY A 1174 8.29 -61.85 -34.57
CA GLY A 1174 7.06 -61.28 -35.16
C GLY A 1174 5.98 -60.99 -34.08
N ASP A 1175 4.73 -60.74 -34.54
CA ASP A 1175 3.43 -60.67 -33.82
C ASP A 1175 2.83 -59.34 -33.25
N GLU A 1176 1.62 -59.10 -33.77
CA GLU A 1176 0.43 -58.31 -33.40
C GLU A 1176 0.48 -56.92 -32.73
N ILE A 1177 0.18 -55.92 -33.58
CA ILE A 1177 -0.27 -54.55 -33.31
C ILE A 1177 -1.69 -54.54 -32.71
N LEU A 1178 -1.98 -53.65 -31.74
CA LEU A 1178 -3.27 -52.91 -31.69
C LEU A 1178 -3.19 -51.59 -30.88
N ARG A 1179 -4.23 -50.75 -30.97
CA ARG A 1179 -4.20 -49.31 -30.62
C ARG A 1179 -4.83 -49.01 -29.26
N HIS A 1180 -4.30 -48.00 -28.56
CA HIS A 1180 -4.95 -47.35 -27.41
C HIS A 1180 -6.05 -46.37 -27.86
N ASP A 1181 -7.17 -46.90 -28.33
CA ASP A 1181 -8.45 -46.18 -28.56
C ASP A 1181 -9.56 -46.81 -27.70
N ASN A 1182 -9.50 -46.70 -26.35
CA ASN A 1182 -10.60 -47.10 -25.44
C ASN A 1182 -10.37 -46.70 -23.96
N ILE A 1183 -10.28 -45.40 -23.65
CA ILE A 1183 -10.41 -44.90 -22.25
C ILE A 1183 -11.55 -43.88 -22.11
N GLU A 1184 -11.77 -43.01 -23.12
CA GLU A 1184 -12.86 -42.02 -23.11
C GLU A 1184 -14.28 -42.63 -23.10
N ARG A 1185 -14.43 -43.93 -23.40
CA ARG A 1185 -15.73 -44.63 -23.35
C ARG A 1185 -16.09 -45.25 -22.00
N LEU A 1186 -15.16 -45.36 -21.05
CA LEU A 1186 -15.42 -45.97 -19.74
C LEU A 1186 -15.99 -44.99 -18.70
N LEU A 1187 -15.79 -43.68 -18.87
CA LEU A 1187 -16.26 -42.66 -17.93
C LEU A 1187 -17.72 -42.20 -18.15
N PHE A 1188 -18.31 -42.44 -19.32
CA PHE A 1188 -19.66 -41.95 -19.66
C PHE A 1188 -20.82 -42.87 -19.24
N GLY A 1189 -20.55 -44.08 -18.74
CA GLY A 1189 -21.59 -45.03 -18.32
C GLY A 1189 -22.17 -44.79 -16.92
N ALA A 1190 -21.38 -44.20 -16.01
CA ALA A 1190 -21.65 -44.24 -14.56
C ALA A 1190 -22.62 -43.16 -14.04
N MET A 1191 -23.10 -42.22 -14.87
CA MET A 1191 -23.97 -41.12 -14.42
C MET A 1191 -25.49 -41.41 -14.48
N ASN A 1192 -25.91 -42.53 -15.08
CA ASN A 1192 -27.33 -42.88 -15.24
C ASN A 1192 -27.77 -43.96 -14.23
N GLY A 1193 -27.69 -43.60 -12.95
CA GLY A 1193 -27.95 -44.43 -11.75
C GLY A 1193 -28.87 -45.63 -11.92
N ASN A 1194 -28.26 -46.82 -11.99
CA ASN A 1194 -28.95 -48.11 -11.93
C ASN A 1194 -28.18 -49.04 -10.98
N LEU A 1195 -28.82 -49.46 -9.89
CA LEU A 1195 -28.28 -50.47 -8.98
C LEU A 1195 -28.64 -51.86 -9.54
N ASP A 1196 -27.64 -52.69 -9.85
CA ASP A 1196 -27.64 -54.17 -9.80
C ASP A 1196 -26.41 -54.77 -10.53
N ALA A 1197 -25.21 -54.25 -10.26
CA ALA A 1197 -23.97 -54.69 -10.92
C ALA A 1197 -22.71 -54.56 -10.03
N ILE A 1198 -22.75 -55.13 -8.81
CA ILE A 1198 -21.56 -55.28 -7.95
C ILE A 1198 -21.41 -56.75 -7.55
N THR A 1199 -20.52 -57.48 -8.25
CA THR A 1199 -19.74 -58.64 -7.76
C THR A 1199 -18.75 -59.09 -8.84
N GLU A 1200 -17.59 -59.62 -8.42
CA GLU A 1200 -16.72 -60.57 -9.17
C GLU A 1200 -16.11 -60.11 -10.53
N LEU A 1201 -14.81 -60.20 -10.83
CA LEU A 1201 -13.60 -60.67 -10.12
C LEU A 1201 -12.45 -59.65 -10.41
N SER A 1202 -11.39 -59.46 -9.61
CA SER A 1202 -10.74 -60.26 -8.56
C SER A 1202 -9.93 -61.49 -9.03
N THR A 1203 -8.97 -61.31 -9.96
CA THR A 1203 -7.56 -61.76 -9.85
C THR A 1203 -6.82 -61.58 -11.19
N ALA A 1204 -5.86 -60.65 -11.25
CA ALA A 1204 -4.76 -60.58 -12.22
C ALA A 1204 -3.67 -59.64 -11.65
#